data_AF-A0A2E5AHZ4-F1
#
_entry.id   AF-A0A2E5AHZ4-F1
#
_cell.length_a   1.000
_cell.length_b   1.000
_cell.length_c   1.000
_cell.angle_alpha   90.00
_cell.angle_beta   90.00
_cell.angle_gamma   90.00
#
_symmetry.space_group_name_H-M   'P 1'
#
loop_
_entity.id
_entity.type
_entity.pdbx_description
1 polymer ?
#
loop_
_entity_poly.entity_id
_entity_poly.type
_entity_poly.pdbx_seq_one_letter_code
_entity_poly.pdbx_strand_id
1 'polypeptide(L)'
;MLAELQAAGENLNTWGAPRLNTALSMLEAAGHGLTSHTLTASKSLTYTNYTATNGTDYVQKIAAASDGAYTLTVGGYERMYLIWNASSYDQTIACSGGGDSVTVYAGEVVPVYCDATNVTRGNGRYISGDLSVAGGATFTGAGSFGGAGSFGGQVTIPETPSADASAASKKYVDDQVLTASAGNLPATSGNANRFVRVNSSASGYTLSEVRAPVDIAAVQTAAFTPEVGYSYPVDASGGAITLTALPSSPSQGDQFEIHDANRTWDATNSATFPGTDGINGRSENQIVTVTGARVLFEYVSADYGWEMKVIEPKARFAYSSPFVNTPSITYPADGATGIQDETPTLTASAFGTTNDSDTHASSDWQVSTSSDFSTILVQTTDDATNKTSWTIPSGNLLVSNTYYARVRYTGATYGDSEWSDVISFTTASAFLDGDALAIIDAMSTEPSAARKSLISSLVEGLKTDGIWSKLDRLWVMAAHAAQAGGLDWKNPSTSGNALTAVNSPTFTTDQGYTGDGLSSYLNTNYAPSVDGVSALQDSVSAGVWVRATGASSTYLGVTDRTADPEHAIRIQDNLGTNQARVNDLTFVSYSTSAAANQLLTVNRSSSTTTQLYTNGSSDGSGTATSISIPDIDLYLLAQNFDGAPNGYTAGQISIAFIGGSLTSTEHANLYSRLNTYMTGL
;
A
#
# COMPACT_ATOMS: atom_id res chain seq x y z
N MET A 1 23.29 6.98 -10.71
CA MET A 1 22.90 6.11 -11.83
C MET A 1 24.11 5.98 -12.72
N LEU A 2 24.53 4.76 -13.04
CA LEU A 2 25.56 4.50 -14.04
C LEU A 2 24.86 4.03 -15.30
N ALA A 3 25.34 4.48 -16.47
CA ALA A 3 24.84 4.06 -17.77
C ALA A 3 25.70 2.90 -18.27
N GLU A 4 25.06 1.82 -18.71
CA GLU A 4 25.79 0.68 -19.28
C GLU A 4 26.39 1.07 -20.64
N LEU A 5 27.72 0.98 -20.75
CA LEU A 5 28.46 1.28 -21.97
C LEU A 5 28.54 0.03 -22.83
N GLN A 6 28.20 0.14 -24.12
CA GLN A 6 28.18 -0.98 -25.06
C GLN A 6 29.54 -1.69 -25.14
N ALA A 7 29.53 -3.01 -25.16
CA ALA A 7 30.73 -3.83 -25.31
C ALA A 7 31.28 -3.79 -26.75
N ALA A 8 32.57 -4.10 -26.89
CA ALA A 8 33.27 -4.12 -28.18
C ALA A 8 32.77 -5.27 -29.08
N GLY A 9 31.71 -4.99 -29.85
CA GLY A 9 31.04 -5.95 -30.75
C GLY A 9 29.54 -5.69 -30.91
N GLU A 10 28.93 -4.94 -29.98
CA GLU A 10 27.47 -4.76 -29.94
C GLU A 10 27.00 -3.63 -30.88
N ASN A 11 26.29 -3.99 -31.96
CA ASN A 11 25.55 -3.08 -32.85
C ASN A 11 26.32 -1.81 -33.29
N LEU A 12 27.63 -1.96 -33.49
CA LEU A 12 28.62 -0.92 -33.88
C LEU A 12 28.16 0.00 -35.02
N ASN A 13 27.34 -0.54 -35.91
CA ASN A 13 26.90 -0.01 -37.19
C ASN A 13 25.55 0.73 -37.16
N THR A 14 24.77 0.68 -36.07
CA THR A 14 23.44 1.35 -36.00
C THR A 14 23.52 2.74 -35.36
N TRP A 15 24.35 2.92 -34.33
CA TRP A 15 24.46 4.18 -33.56
C TRP A 15 25.85 4.82 -33.58
N GLY A 16 26.78 4.27 -34.37
CA GLY A 16 28.07 4.90 -34.67
C GLY A 16 29.07 4.90 -33.51
N ALA A 17 29.64 3.74 -33.20
CA ALA A 17 30.77 3.67 -32.27
C ALA A 17 31.96 4.56 -32.74
N PRO A 18 32.70 5.21 -31.82
CA PRO A 18 32.58 5.14 -30.35
C PRO A 18 31.54 6.12 -29.75
N ARG A 19 30.84 6.91 -30.58
CA ARG A 19 30.16 8.15 -30.14
C ARG A 19 29.03 7.94 -29.13
N LEU A 20 28.29 6.82 -29.21
CA LEU A 20 27.20 6.54 -28.26
C LEU A 20 27.75 6.34 -26.83
N ASN A 21 28.72 5.45 -26.63
CA ASN A 21 29.39 5.28 -25.33
C ASN A 21 29.98 6.60 -24.81
N THR A 22 30.59 7.40 -25.70
CA THR A 22 31.14 8.70 -25.30
C THR A 22 30.04 9.68 -24.86
N ALA A 23 28.89 9.69 -25.53
CA ALA A 23 27.74 10.52 -25.13
C ALA A 23 27.13 10.04 -23.80
N LEU A 24 27.06 8.73 -23.55
CA LEU A 24 26.62 8.16 -22.28
C LEU A 24 27.55 8.56 -21.12
N SER A 25 28.87 8.39 -21.26
CA SER A 25 29.82 8.84 -20.22
C SER A 25 29.83 10.36 -20.01
N MET A 26 29.54 11.16 -21.06
CA MET A 26 29.35 12.60 -20.90
C MET A 26 28.06 12.93 -20.15
N LEU A 27 26.98 12.15 -20.33
CA LEU A 27 25.72 12.28 -19.58
C LEU A 27 25.91 11.89 -18.10
N GLU A 28 26.70 10.85 -17.81
CA GLU A 28 27.04 10.46 -16.43
C GLU A 28 27.83 11.56 -15.70
N ALA A 29 28.90 12.08 -16.32
CA ALA A 29 29.66 13.20 -15.78
C ALA A 29 28.79 14.46 -15.63
N ALA A 30 27.90 14.72 -16.59
CA ALA A 30 26.92 15.79 -16.53
C ALA A 30 25.77 15.58 -15.53
N GLY A 31 25.67 14.41 -14.88
CA GLY A 31 24.69 14.10 -13.85
C GLY A 31 25.26 13.94 -12.43
N HIS A 32 26.52 13.49 -12.30
CA HIS A 32 27.15 13.18 -11.00
C HIS A 32 28.52 13.85 -10.76
N GLY A 33 29.09 14.55 -11.74
CA GLY A 33 30.42 15.15 -11.63
C GLY A 33 30.49 16.44 -10.81
N LEU A 34 31.60 16.60 -10.07
CA LEU A 34 32.01 17.84 -9.41
C LEU A 34 33.49 18.11 -9.69
N THR A 35 33.77 19.18 -10.44
CA THR A 35 35.13 19.66 -10.68
C THR A 35 35.42 20.88 -9.79
N SER A 36 36.63 20.94 -9.25
CA SER A 36 37.09 22.02 -8.37
C SER A 36 38.18 22.88 -9.03
N HIS A 37 38.05 24.20 -8.93
CA HIS A 37 38.94 25.18 -9.56
C HIS A 37 39.51 26.16 -8.54
N THR A 38 40.81 26.13 -8.31
CA THR A 38 41.53 27.28 -7.72
C THR A 38 41.67 28.35 -8.80
N LEU A 39 41.27 29.59 -8.49
CA LEU A 39 41.41 30.73 -9.39
C LEU A 39 42.48 31.69 -8.84
N THR A 40 43.54 31.89 -9.64
CA THR A 40 44.55 32.95 -9.47
C THR A 40 44.56 33.94 -10.65
N ALA A 41 43.57 33.78 -11.53
CA ALA A 41 43.25 34.58 -12.70
C ALA A 41 41.85 34.17 -13.20
N SER A 42 41.21 35.00 -14.02
CA SER A 42 40.01 34.60 -14.77
C SER A 42 40.30 33.39 -15.66
N LYS A 43 39.36 32.44 -15.70
CA LYS A 43 39.54 31.10 -16.28
C LYS A 43 38.33 30.70 -17.12
N SER A 44 38.57 30.28 -18.35
CA SER A 44 37.55 29.60 -19.15
C SER A 44 37.58 28.10 -18.92
N LEU A 45 36.40 27.49 -18.81
CA LEU A 45 36.24 26.04 -18.88
C LEU A 45 36.33 25.59 -20.33
N THR A 46 37.10 24.54 -20.58
CA THR A 46 37.15 23.87 -21.87
C THR A 46 35.97 22.92 -21.99
N TYR A 47 35.34 22.90 -23.15
CA TYR A 47 34.41 21.85 -23.55
C TYR A 47 34.81 21.35 -24.94
N THR A 48 34.89 20.04 -25.10
CA THR A 48 35.22 19.39 -26.38
C THR A 48 34.17 18.34 -26.66
N ASN A 49 33.53 18.42 -27.84
CA ASN A 49 32.54 17.42 -28.25
C ASN A 49 33.16 16.02 -28.24
N TYR A 50 32.48 15.08 -27.59
CA TYR A 50 32.93 13.69 -27.43
C TYR A 50 34.25 13.55 -26.64
N THR A 51 34.52 14.41 -25.65
CA THR A 51 35.65 14.24 -24.71
C THR A 51 35.31 14.83 -23.34
N ALA A 52 35.60 14.09 -22.26
CA ALA A 52 35.47 14.60 -20.90
C ALA A 52 36.51 15.72 -20.64
N THR A 53 36.06 16.85 -20.13
CA THR A 53 36.84 18.08 -19.96
C THR A 53 36.44 18.80 -18.68
N ASN A 54 37.21 19.81 -18.26
CA ASN A 54 36.99 20.50 -16.98
C ASN A 54 35.67 21.32 -16.91
N GLY A 55 34.92 21.44 -18.02
CA GLY A 55 33.56 21.96 -18.08
C GLY A 55 32.46 20.92 -18.34
N THR A 56 32.76 19.61 -18.31
CA THR A 56 31.77 18.54 -18.55
C THR A 56 30.90 18.28 -17.31
N ASP A 57 31.43 18.45 -16.10
CA ASP A 57 30.73 18.22 -14.84
C ASP A 57 29.56 19.20 -14.59
N TYR A 58 28.52 18.73 -13.88
CA TYR A 58 27.39 19.58 -13.50
C TYR A 58 27.74 20.59 -12.41
N VAL A 59 28.47 20.15 -11.37
CA VAL A 59 28.85 20.99 -10.24
C VAL A 59 30.22 21.59 -10.49
N GLN A 60 30.28 22.92 -10.56
CA GLN A 60 31.51 23.67 -10.80
C GLN A 60 31.87 24.43 -9.52
N LYS A 61 32.86 23.91 -8.79
CA LYS A 61 33.27 24.46 -7.49
C LYS A 61 34.46 25.40 -7.65
N ILE A 62 34.31 26.64 -7.20
CA ILE A 62 35.43 27.57 -7.03
C ILE A 62 36.03 27.34 -5.64
N ALA A 63 37.33 27.07 -5.57
CA ALA A 63 37.99 26.58 -4.37
C ALA A 63 38.31 27.70 -3.37
N ALA A 64 38.35 27.35 -2.08
CA ALA A 64 38.71 28.25 -0.98
C ALA A 64 40.11 28.86 -1.08
N ALA A 65 41.01 28.24 -1.84
CA ALA A 65 42.37 28.72 -2.08
C ALA A 65 42.49 29.73 -3.25
N SER A 66 41.36 30.20 -3.80
CA SER A 66 41.36 31.24 -4.85
C SER A 66 41.67 32.60 -4.23
N ASP A 67 42.62 33.36 -4.80
CA ASP A 67 43.25 34.51 -4.14
C ASP A 67 42.62 35.88 -4.48
N GLY A 68 41.63 35.93 -5.38
CA GLY A 68 40.88 37.13 -5.73
C GLY A 68 39.50 36.87 -6.33
N ALA A 69 38.81 37.98 -6.69
CA ALA A 69 37.57 37.97 -7.46
C ALA A 69 37.90 37.88 -8.96
N TYR A 70 37.39 36.85 -9.64
CA TYR A 70 37.72 36.51 -11.02
C TYR A 70 36.47 36.12 -11.83
N THR A 71 36.65 35.99 -13.14
CA THR A 71 35.63 35.45 -14.05
C THR A 71 35.86 33.95 -14.26
N LEU A 72 34.86 33.12 -13.97
CA LEU A 72 34.80 31.73 -14.44
C LEU A 72 33.87 31.67 -15.65
N THR A 73 34.45 31.51 -16.85
CA THR A 73 33.67 31.43 -18.09
C THR A 73 33.25 29.99 -18.35
N VAL A 74 31.95 29.70 -18.28
CA VAL A 74 31.37 28.40 -18.63
C VAL A 74 31.22 28.21 -20.14
N GLY A 75 31.08 26.96 -20.59
CA GLY A 75 31.15 26.61 -22.00
C GLY A 75 29.94 27.09 -22.82
N GLY A 76 30.21 27.62 -24.02
CA GLY A 76 29.21 28.19 -24.95
C GLY A 76 28.29 27.18 -25.62
N TYR A 77 27.50 26.46 -24.83
CA TYR A 77 26.38 25.62 -25.25
C TYR A 77 25.20 25.83 -24.28
N GLU A 78 23.99 25.51 -24.72
CA GLU A 78 22.79 25.60 -23.89
C GLU A 78 22.85 24.59 -22.74
N ARG A 79 23.06 25.05 -21.50
CA ARG A 79 23.27 24.18 -20.33
C ARG A 79 23.07 24.88 -18.98
N MET A 80 22.46 24.16 -18.05
CA MET A 80 22.49 24.47 -16.61
C MET A 80 23.70 23.84 -15.91
N TYR A 81 24.33 24.63 -15.03
CA TYR A 81 25.40 24.26 -14.10
C TYR A 81 24.97 24.57 -12.66
N LEU A 82 25.52 23.85 -11.68
CA LEU A 82 25.43 24.24 -10.27
C LEU A 82 26.78 24.83 -9.82
N ILE A 83 26.82 26.14 -9.64
CA ILE A 83 28.04 26.84 -9.24
C ILE A 83 28.14 26.86 -7.72
N TRP A 84 29.24 26.33 -7.16
CA TRP A 84 29.56 26.43 -5.73
C TRP A 84 30.77 27.35 -5.55
N ASN A 85 30.54 28.59 -5.13
CA ASN A 85 31.63 29.48 -4.76
C ASN A 85 32.06 29.22 -3.30
N ALA A 86 33.10 28.41 -3.10
CA ALA A 86 33.69 28.19 -1.78
C ALA A 86 34.90 29.12 -1.50
N SER A 87 35.12 30.16 -2.32
CA SER A 87 36.14 31.18 -2.08
C SER A 87 35.63 32.31 -1.16
N SER A 88 36.55 33.12 -0.64
CA SER A 88 36.24 34.31 0.18
C SER A 88 35.90 35.56 -0.63
N TYR A 89 35.75 35.44 -1.95
CA TYR A 89 35.47 36.54 -2.87
C TYR A 89 34.22 36.24 -3.69
N ASP A 90 33.49 37.29 -4.07
CA ASP A 90 32.41 37.16 -5.04
C ASP A 90 33.00 36.89 -6.43
N GLN A 91 32.41 35.94 -7.16
CA GLN A 91 32.95 35.46 -8.43
C GLN A 91 31.96 35.75 -9.57
N THR A 92 32.48 36.19 -10.71
CA THR A 92 31.66 36.45 -11.91
C THR A 92 31.59 35.20 -12.76
N ILE A 93 30.39 34.73 -13.07
CA ILE A 93 30.16 33.66 -14.04
C ILE A 93 29.73 34.31 -15.35
N ALA A 94 30.32 33.89 -16.46
CA ALA A 94 29.98 34.36 -17.81
C ALA A 94 29.93 33.15 -18.76
N CYS A 95 29.32 33.29 -19.94
CA CYS A 95 29.42 32.25 -20.97
C CYS A 95 30.39 32.63 -22.09
N SER A 96 30.97 31.63 -22.78
CA SER A 96 32.03 31.89 -23.76
C SER A 96 31.57 32.60 -25.04
N GLY A 97 30.25 32.75 -25.27
CA GLY A 97 29.72 33.61 -26.34
C GLY A 97 29.75 35.11 -26.02
N GLY A 98 30.03 35.51 -24.77
CA GLY A 98 30.39 36.90 -24.42
C GLY A 98 29.24 37.90 -24.31
N GLY A 99 28.03 37.43 -23.98
CA GLY A 99 26.89 38.28 -23.60
C GLY A 99 26.90 38.64 -22.12
N ASP A 100 25.78 38.39 -21.42
CA ASP A 100 25.64 38.70 -19.99
C ASP A 100 26.58 37.90 -19.06
N SER A 101 26.70 38.39 -17.82
CA SER A 101 27.40 37.73 -16.72
C SER A 101 26.64 37.87 -15.39
N VAL A 102 26.82 36.93 -14.47
CA VAL A 102 26.12 36.89 -13.18
C VAL A 102 27.09 36.69 -12.01
N THR A 103 26.83 37.38 -10.89
CA THR A 103 27.62 37.23 -9.66
C THR A 103 27.13 36.06 -8.82
N VAL A 104 28.07 35.25 -8.34
CA VAL A 104 27.85 34.20 -7.33
C VAL A 104 28.66 34.56 -6.09
N TYR A 105 27.96 34.81 -4.98
CA TYR A 105 28.56 35.41 -3.79
C TYR A 105 29.48 34.44 -3.03
N ALA A 106 30.41 34.97 -2.23
CA ALA A 106 31.29 34.17 -1.39
C ALA A 106 30.49 33.21 -0.47
N GLY A 107 30.75 31.89 -0.59
CA GLY A 107 30.03 30.84 0.13
C GLY A 107 28.75 30.31 -0.54
N GLU A 108 28.30 30.91 -1.65
CA GLU A 108 27.02 30.57 -2.29
C GLU A 108 27.07 29.26 -3.12
N VAL A 109 25.92 28.58 -3.19
CA VAL A 109 25.64 27.53 -4.17
C VAL A 109 24.38 27.92 -4.95
N VAL A 110 24.48 28.12 -6.26
CA VAL A 110 23.37 28.60 -7.09
C VAL A 110 23.38 27.97 -8.49
N PRO A 111 22.21 27.57 -9.06
CA PRO A 111 22.12 27.16 -10.45
C PRO A 111 22.34 28.36 -11.39
N VAL A 112 23.17 28.18 -12.40
CA VAL A 112 23.41 29.15 -13.48
C VAL A 112 23.20 28.45 -14.81
N TYR A 113 22.38 29.04 -15.66
CA TYR A 113 22.08 28.56 -17.00
C TYR A 113 22.77 29.44 -18.04
N CYS A 114 23.45 28.83 -19.02
CA CYS A 114 23.94 29.51 -20.23
C CYS A 114 23.09 29.11 -21.44
N ASP A 115 22.85 30.05 -22.37
CA ASP A 115 22.16 29.87 -23.67
C ASP A 115 23.14 29.80 -24.88
N ALA A 116 24.36 29.34 -24.62
CA ALA A 116 25.60 29.56 -25.39
C ALA A 116 26.21 30.99 -25.36
N THR A 117 25.44 32.05 -25.10
CA THR A 117 25.90 33.45 -25.22
C THR A 117 25.91 34.20 -23.89
N ASN A 118 24.78 34.19 -23.20
CA ASN A 118 24.49 34.87 -21.94
C ASN A 118 24.54 33.88 -20.77
N VAL A 119 24.38 34.38 -19.54
CA VAL A 119 24.05 33.54 -18.38
C VAL A 119 22.91 34.13 -17.56
N THR A 120 22.00 33.25 -17.14
CA THR A 120 20.88 33.56 -16.25
C THR A 120 21.09 32.88 -14.91
N ARG A 121 21.02 33.66 -13.83
CA ARG A 121 21.11 33.21 -12.44
C ARG A 121 19.75 32.64 -12.01
N GLY A 122 19.71 31.37 -11.62
CA GLY A 122 18.48 30.76 -11.14
C GLY A 122 18.07 31.33 -9.79
N ASN A 123 16.87 31.91 -9.72
CA ASN A 123 16.30 32.40 -8.46
C ASN A 123 15.90 31.20 -7.58
N GLY A 124 16.46 31.11 -6.37
CA GLY A 124 16.25 29.99 -5.45
C GLY A 124 14.85 29.94 -4.82
N ARG A 125 13.83 29.59 -5.62
CA ARG A 125 12.45 29.35 -5.15
C ARG A 125 11.79 28.24 -5.98
N TYR A 126 11.00 27.39 -5.30
CA TYR A 126 10.34 26.25 -5.93
C TYR A 126 9.18 26.66 -6.86
N ILE A 127 8.81 25.73 -7.75
CA ILE A 127 7.89 25.84 -8.89
C ILE A 127 6.45 26.23 -8.48
N SER A 128 5.83 27.19 -9.18
CA SER A 128 4.44 27.14 -9.73
C SER A 128 3.85 28.52 -10.09
N GLY A 129 2.99 28.57 -11.12
CA GLY A 129 2.00 29.64 -11.36
C GLY A 129 2.35 30.68 -12.44
N ASP A 130 1.47 30.82 -13.45
CA ASP A 130 1.52 31.87 -14.48
C ASP A 130 0.80 33.16 -14.04
N LEU A 131 1.33 34.33 -14.42
CA LEU A 131 0.53 35.52 -14.69
C LEU A 131 1.26 36.51 -15.63
N SER A 132 0.52 37.17 -16.52
CA SER A 132 1.04 38.08 -17.54
C SER A 132 0.72 39.56 -17.26
N VAL A 133 1.43 40.48 -17.92
CA VAL A 133 1.03 41.89 -18.08
C VAL A 133 1.37 42.35 -19.50
N ALA A 134 0.47 43.12 -20.13
CA ALA A 134 0.67 43.71 -21.46
C ALA A 134 0.89 45.22 -21.39
N GLY A 135 1.71 45.82 -22.28
CA GLY A 135 2.00 47.27 -22.19
C GLY A 135 2.98 47.91 -23.19
N GLY A 136 2.79 47.75 -24.50
CA GLY A 136 3.07 48.78 -25.53
C GLY A 136 4.51 49.31 -25.83
N ALA A 137 4.96 49.05 -27.07
CA ALA A 137 5.69 49.97 -27.99
C ALA A 137 7.18 50.35 -27.68
N THR A 138 8.11 50.57 -28.65
CA THR A 138 8.09 50.50 -30.15
C THR A 138 9.52 50.32 -30.76
N PHE A 139 9.61 50.16 -32.10
CA PHE A 139 10.80 49.76 -32.90
C PHE A 139 11.68 50.89 -33.49
N THR A 140 12.96 50.57 -33.82
CA THR A 140 13.78 50.96 -35.02
C THR A 140 15.19 50.30 -34.94
N GLY A 141 16.01 50.07 -35.98
CA GLY A 141 15.83 50.05 -37.45
C GLY A 141 16.80 50.98 -38.24
N ALA A 142 17.54 50.58 -39.30
CA ALA A 142 17.87 49.25 -39.87
C ALA A 142 19.04 49.32 -40.92
N GLY A 143 19.81 48.24 -41.12
CA GLY A 143 20.75 47.98 -42.26
C GLY A 143 22.21 48.50 -42.14
N SER A 144 23.24 47.98 -42.85
CA SER A 144 23.36 46.76 -43.69
C SER A 144 24.84 46.43 -44.13
N PHE A 145 25.14 45.73 -45.25
CA PHE A 145 26.43 45.00 -45.54
C PHE A 145 27.09 45.24 -46.94
N GLY A 146 28.41 45.01 -47.03
CA GLY A 146 29.13 44.61 -48.27
C GLY A 146 30.64 44.48 -48.00
N GLY A 147 31.47 43.70 -48.71
CA GLY A 147 31.33 42.75 -49.83
C GLY A 147 32.75 42.14 -50.11
N ALA A 148 33.07 41.36 -51.15
CA ALA A 148 32.31 40.69 -52.21
C ALA A 148 33.24 39.63 -52.89
N GLY A 149 32.76 38.43 -53.26
CA GLY A 149 33.64 37.35 -53.76
C GLY A 149 33.17 36.54 -54.98
N SER A 150 31.91 36.07 -55.01
CA SER A 150 31.29 35.29 -56.11
C SER A 150 31.86 33.90 -56.46
N PHE A 151 30.99 32.87 -56.48
CA PHE A 151 31.23 31.57 -57.12
C PHE A 151 30.21 31.31 -58.25
N GLY A 152 30.70 30.94 -59.43
CA GLY A 152 29.92 30.86 -60.67
C GLY A 152 29.12 29.57 -60.90
N GLY A 153 28.00 29.41 -60.18
CA GLY A 153 26.91 28.47 -60.49
C GLY A 153 27.10 27.01 -60.02
N GLN A 154 26.04 26.28 -59.64
CA GLN A 154 24.62 26.64 -59.39
C GLN A 154 23.98 25.50 -58.55
N VAL A 155 23.21 25.72 -57.48
CA VAL A 155 23.00 26.92 -56.64
C VAL A 155 23.68 26.69 -55.28
N THR A 156 24.66 27.51 -54.96
CA THR A 156 25.24 27.60 -53.61
C THR A 156 25.46 29.08 -53.36
N ILE A 157 24.76 29.69 -52.40
CA ILE A 157 25.04 31.10 -52.03
C ILE A 157 26.35 31.07 -51.23
N PRO A 158 27.45 31.65 -51.76
CA PRO A 158 28.71 31.70 -51.04
C PRO A 158 28.67 32.81 -49.99
N GLU A 159 29.73 32.85 -49.17
CA GLU A 159 30.05 33.90 -48.19
C GLU A 159 29.01 34.13 -47.05
N THR A 160 29.51 34.39 -45.84
CA THR A 160 28.73 34.42 -44.60
C THR A 160 27.82 35.65 -44.53
N PRO A 161 26.57 35.56 -44.03
CA PRO A 161 25.71 36.73 -43.86
C PRO A 161 26.14 37.60 -42.66
N SER A 162 27.11 38.49 -42.88
CA SER A 162 27.10 39.87 -42.32
C SER A 162 26.08 40.85 -43.19
N ALA A 163 24.26 42.23 -42.69
CA ALA A 163 22.82 42.61 -42.98
C ALA A 163 22.22 43.19 -44.31
N ASP A 164 22.93 43.54 -45.40
CA ASP A 164 22.24 43.83 -46.69
C ASP A 164 21.48 42.64 -47.25
N ALA A 165 21.86 41.41 -46.90
CA ALA A 165 21.05 40.23 -47.18
C ALA A 165 19.62 40.35 -46.59
N SER A 166 19.45 41.05 -45.46
CA SER A 166 18.13 41.37 -44.90
C SER A 166 17.47 42.52 -45.67
N ALA A 167 18.17 43.64 -45.86
CA ALA A 167 17.61 44.84 -46.48
C ALA A 167 17.23 44.65 -47.96
N ALA A 168 18.09 44.02 -48.76
CA ALA A 168 17.85 43.71 -50.16
C ALA A 168 16.76 42.64 -50.35
N SER A 169 16.74 41.59 -49.51
CA SER A 169 15.66 40.59 -49.55
C SER A 169 14.31 41.19 -49.17
N LYS A 170 14.28 42.04 -48.12
CA LYS A 170 13.06 42.78 -47.77
C LYS A 170 12.63 43.70 -48.91
N LYS A 171 13.56 44.47 -49.51
CA LYS A 171 13.23 45.35 -50.64
C LYS A 171 12.74 44.56 -51.87
N TYR A 172 13.26 43.37 -52.15
CA TYR A 172 12.75 42.54 -53.23
C TYR A 172 11.31 42.05 -52.95
N VAL A 173 11.01 41.67 -51.71
CA VAL A 173 9.64 41.33 -51.28
C VAL A 173 8.72 42.56 -51.34
N ASP A 174 9.18 43.71 -50.89
CA ASP A 174 8.44 44.98 -50.95
C ASP A 174 8.18 45.41 -52.42
N ASP A 175 9.18 45.29 -53.30
CA ASP A 175 9.07 45.72 -54.70
C ASP A 175 8.24 44.72 -55.54
N GLN A 176 8.28 43.41 -55.26
CA GLN A 176 7.61 42.38 -56.07
C GLN A 176 6.26 41.93 -55.49
N VAL A 177 6.19 41.57 -54.21
CA VAL A 177 4.95 41.04 -53.61
C VAL A 177 3.98 42.16 -53.28
N LEU A 178 4.50 43.26 -52.72
CA LEU A 178 3.74 44.42 -52.26
C LEU A 178 3.22 45.27 -53.44
N THR A 179 4.04 45.49 -54.47
CA THR A 179 3.61 46.21 -55.69
C THR A 179 2.65 45.40 -56.57
N ALA A 180 2.89 44.10 -56.76
CA ALA A 180 1.96 43.25 -57.53
C ALA A 180 0.60 43.07 -56.83
N SER A 181 0.56 43.23 -55.51
CA SER A 181 -0.64 43.10 -54.67
C SER A 181 -1.17 44.46 -54.16
N ALA A 182 -0.89 45.56 -54.87
CA ALA A 182 -1.16 46.92 -54.41
C ALA A 182 -2.63 47.11 -53.91
N GLY A 183 -2.78 47.35 -52.61
CA GLY A 183 -4.07 47.51 -51.92
C GLY A 183 -4.70 46.22 -51.38
N ASN A 184 -4.29 45.05 -51.84
CA ASN A 184 -4.95 43.76 -51.57
C ASN A 184 -4.17 42.80 -50.66
N LEU A 185 -3.31 43.32 -49.79
CA LEU A 185 -2.59 42.48 -48.83
C LEU A 185 -3.48 42.02 -47.66
N PRO A 186 -3.17 40.88 -47.02
CA PRO A 186 -3.75 40.50 -45.75
C PRO A 186 -3.69 41.65 -44.74
N ALA A 187 -4.78 41.85 -43.99
CA ALA A 187 -4.98 42.94 -43.04
C ALA A 187 -5.14 44.37 -43.63
N THR A 188 -5.31 44.54 -44.95
CA THR A 188 -5.90 45.79 -45.48
C THR A 188 -7.42 45.79 -45.33
N SER A 189 -8.03 46.97 -45.21
CA SER A 189 -9.50 47.11 -45.11
C SER A 189 -10.18 46.59 -46.37
N GLY A 190 -11.01 45.54 -46.22
CA GLY A 190 -11.63 44.80 -47.33
C GLY A 190 -10.92 43.47 -47.67
N ASN A 191 -9.74 43.20 -47.11
CA ASN A 191 -9.00 41.93 -47.29
C ASN A 191 -8.69 41.24 -45.95
N ALA A 192 -9.62 41.33 -44.99
CA ALA A 192 -9.57 40.54 -43.76
C ALA A 192 -9.63 39.03 -44.09
N ASN A 193 -8.92 38.21 -43.32
CA ASN A 193 -8.83 36.74 -43.45
C ASN A 193 -8.29 36.21 -44.81
N ARG A 194 -7.83 37.06 -45.73
CA ARG A 194 -7.16 36.62 -46.96
C ARG A 194 -5.70 36.28 -46.70
N PHE A 195 -5.12 35.36 -47.47
CA PHE A 195 -3.71 35.01 -47.47
C PHE A 195 -3.18 34.81 -48.89
N VAL A 196 -1.89 35.08 -49.10
CA VAL A 196 -1.25 34.85 -50.40
C VAL A 196 -0.85 33.37 -50.51
N ARG A 197 -1.38 32.66 -51.51
CA ARG A 197 -0.85 31.36 -51.91
C ARG A 197 0.12 31.55 -53.08
N VAL A 198 1.23 30.81 -53.03
CA VAL A 198 2.15 30.66 -54.16
C VAL A 198 1.81 29.33 -54.83
N ASN A 199 1.33 29.37 -56.07
CA ASN A 199 1.03 28.14 -56.82
C ASN A 199 2.24 27.81 -57.71
N SER A 200 2.77 26.59 -57.62
CA SER A 200 4.00 26.18 -58.33
C SER A 200 3.81 25.95 -59.83
N SER A 201 2.57 25.93 -60.32
CA SER A 201 2.21 25.66 -61.73
C SER A 201 2.01 26.90 -62.60
N ALA A 202 1.96 28.10 -62.01
CA ALA A 202 1.85 29.36 -62.74
C ALA A 202 2.64 30.46 -62.02
N SER A 203 3.47 31.22 -62.74
CA SER A 203 4.37 32.24 -62.19
C SER A 203 3.64 33.51 -61.73
N GLY A 204 2.81 33.39 -60.68
CA GLY A 204 2.04 34.50 -60.12
C GLY A 204 1.53 34.19 -58.71
N TYR A 205 1.53 35.22 -57.86
CA TYR A 205 0.94 35.18 -56.53
C TYR A 205 -0.58 35.34 -56.64
N THR A 206 -1.36 34.49 -55.95
CA THR A 206 -2.82 34.65 -55.88
C THR A 206 -3.28 34.78 -54.44
N LEU A 207 -4.31 35.61 -54.23
CA LEU A 207 -4.97 35.73 -52.95
C LEU A 207 -6.02 34.64 -52.82
N SER A 208 -5.92 33.86 -51.74
CA SER A 208 -6.88 32.87 -51.32
C SER A 208 -7.49 33.33 -50.01
N GLU A 209 -8.77 33.08 -49.80
CA GLU A 209 -9.38 33.31 -48.49
C GLU A 209 -9.07 32.15 -47.54
N VAL A 210 -8.64 32.48 -46.32
CA VAL A 210 -9.09 31.71 -45.17
C VAL A 210 -10.54 32.13 -45.01
N ARG A 211 -11.47 31.26 -45.39
CA ARG A 211 -12.88 31.48 -45.03
C ARG A 211 -12.90 31.63 -43.51
N ALA A 212 -13.51 32.69 -43.01
CA ALA A 212 -13.65 32.87 -41.56
C ALA A 212 -14.27 31.62 -40.93
N PRO A 213 -14.00 31.30 -39.65
CA PRO A 213 -14.93 30.48 -38.88
C PRO A 213 -16.32 31.06 -39.10
N VAL A 214 -17.20 30.26 -39.69
CA VAL A 214 -18.49 30.77 -40.16
C VAL A 214 -19.29 31.19 -38.94
N ASP A 215 -19.64 32.47 -38.88
CA ASP A 215 -20.28 33.06 -37.70
C ASP A 215 -21.63 32.37 -37.45
N ILE A 216 -22.06 32.26 -36.19
CA ILE A 216 -23.23 31.46 -35.80
C ILE A 216 -24.53 31.96 -36.48
N ALA A 217 -24.58 33.25 -36.83
CA ALA A 217 -25.70 33.85 -37.57
C ALA A 217 -25.65 33.67 -39.10
N ALA A 218 -24.55 33.15 -39.68
CA ALA A 218 -24.28 33.26 -41.12
C ALA A 218 -25.09 32.31 -42.03
N VAL A 219 -25.93 31.43 -41.46
CA VAL A 219 -26.87 30.57 -42.20
C VAL A 219 -28.32 30.79 -41.72
N GLN A 220 -28.68 31.98 -41.25
CA GLN A 220 -30.05 32.24 -40.75
C GLN A 220 -31.13 32.38 -41.84
N THR A 221 -30.83 32.81 -43.08
CA THR A 221 -31.84 32.88 -44.16
C THR A 221 -31.29 32.68 -45.57
N ALA A 222 -31.91 31.73 -46.29
CA ALA A 222 -31.90 31.53 -47.75
C ALA A 222 -30.59 31.11 -48.45
N ALA A 223 -30.72 30.14 -49.37
CA ALA A 223 -29.80 29.82 -50.46
C ALA A 223 -28.32 29.63 -50.08
N PHE A 224 -28.05 28.78 -49.09
CA PHE A 224 -26.70 28.34 -48.76
C PHE A 224 -26.31 27.05 -49.52
N THR A 225 -25.07 27.01 -49.99
CA THR A 225 -24.38 25.84 -50.54
C THR A 225 -23.03 25.72 -49.83
N PRO A 226 -22.73 24.59 -49.16
CA PRO A 226 -21.48 24.41 -48.42
C PRO A 226 -20.27 24.19 -49.34
N GLU A 227 -19.08 24.41 -48.81
CA GLU A 227 -17.79 24.10 -49.43
C GLU A 227 -17.15 22.90 -48.71
N VAL A 228 -16.37 22.10 -49.45
CA VAL A 228 -15.60 20.98 -48.91
C VAL A 228 -14.52 21.46 -47.93
N GLY A 229 -14.35 20.72 -46.84
CA GLY A 229 -13.33 20.95 -45.81
C GLY A 229 -13.78 21.81 -44.63
N TYR A 230 -15.05 22.22 -44.57
CA TYR A 230 -15.56 23.17 -43.57
C TYR A 230 -16.69 22.60 -42.69
N SER A 231 -16.87 23.21 -41.52
CA SER A 231 -17.96 22.96 -40.58
C SER A 231 -18.76 24.24 -40.36
N TYR A 232 -20.09 24.15 -40.45
CA TYR A 232 -21.00 25.29 -40.48
C TYR A 232 -21.97 25.27 -39.28
N PRO A 233 -21.93 26.24 -38.37
CA PRO A 233 -23.00 26.44 -37.40
C PRO A 233 -24.26 26.96 -38.11
N VAL A 234 -25.41 26.46 -37.68
CA VAL A 234 -26.73 26.79 -38.23
C VAL A 234 -27.71 27.05 -37.09
N ASP A 235 -28.61 28.01 -37.32
CA ASP A 235 -29.59 28.50 -36.37
C ASP A 235 -30.95 28.66 -37.08
N ALA A 236 -31.88 27.76 -36.79
CA ALA A 236 -33.22 27.72 -37.38
C ALA A 236 -34.27 28.50 -36.56
N SER A 237 -33.87 29.36 -35.61
CA SER A 237 -34.81 30.17 -34.82
C SER A 237 -35.65 31.16 -35.67
N GLY A 238 -35.18 31.50 -36.88
CA GLY A 238 -35.93 32.27 -37.88
C GLY A 238 -36.92 31.45 -38.71
N GLY A 239 -36.96 30.12 -38.57
CA GLY A 239 -37.74 29.19 -39.38
C GLY A 239 -36.91 28.04 -39.96
N ALA A 240 -37.58 27.03 -40.54
CA ALA A 240 -36.92 25.89 -41.17
C ALA A 240 -35.96 26.29 -42.32
N ILE A 241 -34.81 25.62 -42.39
CA ILE A 241 -33.70 25.94 -43.30
C ILE A 241 -33.59 24.89 -44.39
N THR A 242 -33.32 25.32 -45.63
CA THR A 242 -33.10 24.44 -46.78
C THR A 242 -31.84 24.86 -47.53
N LEU A 243 -30.89 23.93 -47.72
CA LEU A 243 -29.75 24.15 -48.61
C LEU A 243 -30.20 24.16 -50.07
N THR A 244 -29.54 24.95 -50.92
CA THR A 244 -29.88 25.04 -52.35
C THR A 244 -29.17 24.03 -53.25
N ALA A 245 -28.00 23.53 -52.84
CA ALA A 245 -27.26 22.46 -53.50
C ALA A 245 -26.25 21.85 -52.52
N LEU A 246 -25.67 20.69 -52.86
CA LEU A 246 -24.45 20.19 -52.23
C LEU A 246 -23.20 20.74 -52.95
N PRO A 247 -21.96 20.52 -52.45
CA PRO A 247 -20.75 20.99 -53.13
C PRO A 247 -20.62 20.39 -54.54
N SER A 248 -20.40 21.25 -55.54
CA SER A 248 -20.32 20.84 -56.95
C SER A 248 -18.95 20.25 -57.31
N SER A 249 -18.95 19.19 -58.13
CA SER A 249 -17.74 18.48 -58.60
C SER A 249 -16.84 17.90 -57.49
N PRO A 250 -17.39 17.16 -56.50
CA PRO A 250 -16.59 16.58 -55.41
C PRO A 250 -15.73 15.38 -55.87
N SER A 251 -14.68 15.13 -55.09
CA SER A 251 -13.80 13.96 -55.16
C SER A 251 -14.12 12.96 -54.04
N GLN A 252 -13.82 11.68 -54.25
CA GLN A 252 -14.06 10.64 -53.23
C GLN A 252 -13.30 10.96 -51.93
N GLY A 253 -14.02 10.99 -50.80
CA GLY A 253 -13.50 11.38 -49.49
C GLY A 253 -13.58 12.88 -49.19
N ASP A 254 -14.14 13.71 -50.08
CA ASP A 254 -14.46 15.10 -49.75
C ASP A 254 -15.52 15.15 -48.64
N GLN A 255 -15.26 15.91 -47.57
CA GLN A 255 -16.15 16.02 -46.41
C GLN A 255 -16.60 17.46 -46.14
N PHE A 256 -17.79 17.64 -45.55
CA PHE A 256 -18.21 18.89 -44.89
C PHE A 256 -19.18 18.59 -43.73
N GLU A 257 -19.39 19.54 -42.84
CA GLU A 257 -20.22 19.35 -41.64
C GLU A 257 -21.18 20.53 -41.40
N ILE A 258 -22.39 20.26 -40.90
CA ILE A 258 -23.40 21.26 -40.55
C ILE A 258 -23.97 20.95 -39.17
N HIS A 259 -24.03 21.91 -38.24
CA HIS A 259 -24.46 21.65 -36.86
C HIS A 259 -25.38 22.71 -36.26
N ASP A 260 -26.35 22.26 -35.46
CA ASP A 260 -27.31 23.10 -34.72
C ASP A 260 -26.64 23.72 -33.48
N ALA A 261 -25.93 24.83 -33.68
CA ALA A 261 -25.16 25.48 -32.63
C ALA A 261 -26.04 26.00 -31.48
N ASN A 262 -27.26 26.45 -31.80
CA ASN A 262 -28.16 27.12 -30.86
C ASN A 262 -29.26 26.21 -30.27
N ARG A 263 -29.29 24.91 -30.62
CA ARG A 263 -30.35 23.94 -30.20
C ARG A 263 -31.74 24.37 -30.66
N THR A 264 -31.86 24.64 -31.95
CA THR A 264 -33.02 25.21 -32.63
C THR A 264 -33.75 24.25 -33.57
N TRP A 265 -33.13 23.12 -33.93
CA TRP A 265 -33.74 22.18 -34.86
C TRP A 265 -34.81 21.35 -34.16
N ASP A 266 -36.03 21.35 -34.72
CA ASP A 266 -37.16 20.56 -34.25
C ASP A 266 -38.09 20.17 -35.41
N ALA A 267 -39.32 19.73 -35.12
CA ALA A 267 -40.32 19.35 -36.13
C ALA A 267 -40.96 20.54 -36.88
N THR A 268 -40.71 21.78 -36.44
CA THR A 268 -41.20 23.04 -37.02
C THR A 268 -40.07 23.77 -37.77
N ASN A 269 -38.87 23.77 -37.18
CA ASN A 269 -37.68 24.50 -37.62
C ASN A 269 -36.59 23.52 -38.06
N SER A 270 -36.91 22.64 -39.02
CA SER A 270 -36.02 21.58 -39.47
C SER A 270 -34.89 22.07 -40.39
N ALA A 271 -33.83 21.27 -40.51
CA ALA A 271 -32.80 21.43 -41.53
C ALA A 271 -33.05 20.46 -42.70
N THR A 272 -33.14 20.98 -43.92
CA THR A 272 -33.44 20.23 -45.15
C THR A 272 -32.28 20.28 -46.13
N PHE A 273 -31.87 19.11 -46.61
CA PHE A 273 -30.72 18.90 -47.50
C PHE A 273 -31.19 18.34 -48.84
N PRO A 274 -30.78 18.91 -49.99
CA PRO A 274 -31.30 18.55 -51.31
C PRO A 274 -30.83 17.16 -51.74
N GLY A 275 -31.77 16.28 -52.11
CA GLY A 275 -31.46 14.94 -52.61
C GLY A 275 -30.98 14.91 -54.07
N THR A 276 -31.00 16.06 -54.76
CA THR A 276 -30.68 16.17 -56.20
C THR A 276 -29.29 15.69 -56.59
N ASP A 277 -28.33 15.81 -55.66
CA ASP A 277 -26.93 15.42 -55.85
C ASP A 277 -26.63 14.02 -55.28
N GLY A 278 -27.66 13.28 -54.88
CA GLY A 278 -27.60 11.96 -54.24
C GLY A 278 -27.18 12.03 -52.77
N ILE A 279 -28.07 11.67 -51.84
CA ILE A 279 -27.74 11.51 -50.41
C ILE A 279 -28.10 10.09 -49.95
N ASN A 280 -27.15 9.34 -49.41
CA ASN A 280 -27.32 7.94 -48.97
C ASN A 280 -27.96 7.05 -50.06
N GLY A 281 -27.60 7.26 -51.34
CA GLY A 281 -28.20 6.59 -52.49
C GLY A 281 -29.66 6.98 -52.81
N ARG A 282 -30.15 8.11 -52.28
CA ARG A 282 -31.52 8.62 -52.46
C ARG A 282 -31.56 9.95 -53.21
N SER A 283 -32.65 10.20 -53.91
CA SER A 283 -32.91 11.44 -54.65
C SER A 283 -33.90 12.39 -53.97
N GLU A 284 -34.58 11.94 -52.91
CA GLU A 284 -35.45 12.78 -52.09
C GLU A 284 -34.65 13.64 -51.11
N ASN A 285 -35.16 14.83 -50.79
CA ASN A 285 -34.55 15.71 -49.79
C ASN A 285 -34.53 15.04 -48.41
N GLN A 286 -33.38 15.08 -47.74
CA GLN A 286 -33.24 14.58 -46.37
C GLN A 286 -33.58 15.70 -45.38
N ILE A 287 -34.27 15.37 -44.30
CA ILE A 287 -34.74 16.33 -43.29
C ILE A 287 -34.26 15.88 -41.91
N VAL A 288 -33.62 16.79 -41.17
CA VAL A 288 -33.16 16.56 -39.79
C VAL A 288 -33.91 17.50 -38.84
N THR A 289 -34.51 16.90 -37.82
CA THR A 289 -35.32 17.56 -36.77
C THR A 289 -34.73 17.37 -35.37
N VAL A 290 -33.47 16.91 -35.28
CA VAL A 290 -32.81 16.52 -34.02
C VAL A 290 -32.10 17.73 -33.43
N THR A 291 -32.62 18.22 -32.31
CA THR A 291 -32.13 19.39 -31.59
C THR A 291 -30.68 19.22 -31.13
N GLY A 292 -29.81 20.16 -31.49
CA GLY A 292 -28.39 20.15 -31.14
C GLY A 292 -27.54 19.10 -31.87
N ALA A 293 -28.04 18.52 -32.96
CA ALA A 293 -27.30 17.54 -33.75
C ALA A 293 -26.17 18.17 -34.58
N ARG A 294 -25.20 17.32 -34.95
CA ARG A 294 -24.18 17.60 -35.97
C ARG A 294 -24.43 16.64 -37.14
N VAL A 295 -24.33 17.11 -38.38
CA VAL A 295 -24.53 16.31 -39.59
C VAL A 295 -23.24 16.35 -40.39
N LEU A 296 -22.56 15.21 -40.49
CA LEU A 296 -21.37 15.04 -41.32
C LEU A 296 -21.79 14.51 -42.70
N PHE A 297 -21.19 15.06 -43.75
CA PHE A 297 -21.31 14.60 -45.12
C PHE A 297 -19.96 14.16 -45.65
N GLU A 298 -19.93 13.06 -46.42
CA GLU A 298 -18.74 12.54 -47.10
C GLU A 298 -19.12 12.07 -48.51
N TYR A 299 -18.38 12.47 -49.55
CA TYR A 299 -18.68 12.06 -50.91
C TYR A 299 -18.10 10.67 -51.21
N VAL A 300 -18.98 9.71 -51.50
CA VAL A 300 -18.62 8.29 -51.66
C VAL A 300 -18.26 7.96 -53.11
N SER A 301 -19.14 8.26 -54.07
CA SER A 301 -18.91 8.02 -55.51
C SER A 301 -19.97 8.70 -56.37
N ALA A 302 -19.76 8.72 -57.69
CA ALA A 302 -20.76 9.21 -58.66
C ALA A 302 -22.05 8.38 -58.70
N ASP A 303 -22.00 7.10 -58.31
CA ASP A 303 -23.16 6.20 -58.30
C ASP A 303 -23.93 6.22 -56.96
N TYR A 304 -23.29 6.66 -55.87
CA TYR A 304 -23.85 6.64 -54.51
C TYR A 304 -24.18 8.05 -53.98
N GLY A 305 -23.50 9.08 -54.50
CA GLY A 305 -23.58 10.46 -54.02
C GLY A 305 -22.82 10.65 -52.71
N TRP A 306 -23.39 11.51 -51.86
CA TRP A 306 -22.90 11.82 -50.52
C TRP A 306 -23.48 10.86 -49.48
N GLU A 307 -22.65 10.28 -48.61
CA GLU A 307 -23.12 9.73 -47.34
C GLU A 307 -23.42 10.89 -46.38
N MET A 308 -24.57 10.81 -45.68
CA MET A 308 -24.98 11.77 -44.65
C MET A 308 -25.19 11.05 -43.32
N LYS A 309 -24.45 11.50 -42.30
CA LYS A 309 -24.40 10.91 -40.96
C LYS A 309 -24.79 11.91 -39.89
N VAL A 310 -25.97 11.72 -39.29
CA VAL A 310 -26.44 12.50 -38.14
C VAL A 310 -25.76 11.99 -36.86
N ILE A 311 -25.24 12.92 -36.07
CA ILE A 311 -24.56 12.69 -34.78
C ILE A 311 -25.36 13.44 -33.71
N GLU A 312 -26.06 12.67 -32.87
CA GLU A 312 -26.88 13.19 -31.78
C GLU A 312 -26.00 13.71 -30.62
N PRO A 313 -26.43 14.76 -29.89
CA PRO A 313 -25.66 15.36 -28.81
C PRO A 313 -25.64 14.49 -27.54
N LYS A 314 -24.68 13.56 -27.46
CA LYS A 314 -24.40 12.81 -26.24
C LYS A 314 -23.78 13.71 -25.17
N ALA A 315 -24.18 13.53 -23.91
CA ALA A 315 -23.65 14.28 -22.77
C ALA A 315 -22.12 14.11 -22.67
N ARG A 316 -21.38 15.22 -22.69
CA ARG A 316 -19.95 15.24 -23.04
C ARG A 316 -18.98 15.03 -21.87
N PHE A 317 -19.50 14.65 -20.70
CA PHE A 317 -18.73 14.25 -19.52
C PHE A 317 -19.36 13.01 -18.90
N ALA A 318 -18.59 11.92 -18.81
CA ALA A 318 -18.96 10.76 -18.02
C ALA A 318 -18.42 10.96 -16.60
N TYR A 319 -19.29 11.37 -15.68
CA TYR A 319 -19.07 11.06 -14.27
C TYR A 319 -19.33 9.55 -14.11
N SER A 320 -18.32 8.80 -13.67
CA SER A 320 -18.57 7.45 -13.15
C SER A 320 -19.46 7.58 -11.91
N SER A 321 -20.52 6.76 -11.83
CA SER A 321 -21.36 6.69 -10.63
C SER A 321 -20.48 6.44 -9.40
N PRO A 322 -20.84 6.97 -8.22
CA PRO A 322 -20.33 6.42 -6.97
C PRO A 322 -20.65 4.93 -6.85
N PHE A 323 -19.75 4.19 -6.21
CA PHE A 323 -19.85 2.74 -6.01
C PHE A 323 -19.05 2.30 -4.77
N VAL A 324 -19.38 1.11 -4.25
CA VAL A 324 -18.63 0.45 -3.16
C VAL A 324 -17.39 -0.23 -3.72
N ASN A 325 -16.23 0.04 -3.13
CA ASN A 325 -14.96 -0.51 -3.59
C ASN A 325 -14.93 -2.02 -3.34
N THR A 326 -14.40 -2.77 -4.31
CA THR A 326 -14.15 -4.21 -4.19
C THR A 326 -13.27 -4.49 -2.97
N PRO A 327 -13.71 -5.33 -2.01
CA PRO A 327 -12.89 -5.70 -0.85
C PRO A 327 -11.79 -6.71 -1.22
N SER A 328 -10.82 -6.88 -0.34
CA SER A 328 -9.83 -7.96 -0.43
C SER A 328 -9.73 -8.72 0.90
N ILE A 329 -9.57 -10.04 0.84
CA ILE A 329 -9.32 -10.87 2.04
C ILE A 329 -7.85 -10.72 2.43
N THR A 330 -7.61 -10.38 3.70
CA THR A 330 -6.27 -10.17 4.28
C THR A 330 -5.83 -11.32 5.18
N TYR A 331 -6.77 -12.15 5.66
CA TYR A 331 -6.46 -13.41 6.34
C TYR A 331 -7.55 -14.47 6.08
N PRO A 332 -7.21 -15.75 5.81
CA PRO A 332 -5.87 -16.23 5.46
C PRO A 332 -5.30 -15.50 4.23
N ALA A 333 -3.98 -15.47 4.12
CA ALA A 333 -3.34 -15.01 2.88
C ALA A 333 -3.62 -16.01 1.75
N ASP A 334 -3.65 -15.55 0.49
CA ASP A 334 -3.78 -16.47 -0.64
C ASP A 334 -2.59 -17.45 -0.70
N GLY A 335 -2.89 -18.72 -0.96
CA GLY A 335 -1.94 -19.82 -0.93
C GLY A 335 -1.50 -20.23 0.48
N ALA A 336 -2.13 -19.73 1.56
CA ALA A 336 -1.77 -20.11 2.92
C ALA A 336 -1.97 -21.63 3.14
N THR A 337 -1.03 -22.27 3.84
CA THR A 337 -1.06 -23.71 4.13
C THR A 337 -0.84 -23.98 5.61
N GLY A 338 -1.36 -25.11 6.09
CA GLY A 338 -1.21 -25.51 7.48
C GLY A 338 -2.11 -24.75 8.45
N ILE A 339 -3.29 -24.30 8.02
CA ILE A 339 -4.30 -23.69 8.91
C ILE A 339 -4.74 -24.72 9.96
N GLN A 340 -4.43 -24.46 11.24
CA GLN A 340 -4.59 -25.43 12.34
C GLN A 340 -5.92 -25.28 13.09
N ASP A 341 -6.69 -24.22 12.82
CA ASP A 341 -8.05 -24.01 13.33
C ASP A 341 -9.06 -24.70 12.40
N GLU A 342 -10.09 -25.34 12.96
CA GLU A 342 -11.24 -25.87 12.21
C GLU A 342 -12.20 -24.75 11.80
N THR A 343 -12.20 -23.65 12.56
CA THR A 343 -13.10 -22.50 12.48
C THR A 343 -12.39 -21.17 12.13
N PRO A 344 -11.42 -21.14 11.20
CA PRO A 344 -10.57 -19.97 10.99
C PRO A 344 -11.41 -18.75 10.60
N THR A 345 -11.10 -17.62 11.21
CA THR A 345 -11.82 -16.37 10.98
C THR A 345 -11.26 -15.63 9.78
N LEU A 346 -12.02 -15.64 8.68
CA LEU A 346 -11.71 -14.82 7.51
C LEU A 346 -11.73 -13.34 7.91
N THR A 347 -10.76 -12.57 7.43
CA THR A 347 -10.65 -11.12 7.70
C THR A 347 -10.37 -10.40 6.39
N ALA A 348 -10.99 -9.23 6.19
CA ALA A 348 -10.92 -8.47 4.94
C ALA A 348 -10.66 -6.97 5.17
N SER A 349 -10.30 -6.28 4.08
CA SER A 349 -10.03 -4.85 4.00
C SER A 349 -11.15 -3.98 4.59
N ALA A 350 -10.82 -2.81 5.15
CA ALA A 350 -11.84 -1.85 5.57
C ALA A 350 -12.77 -1.45 4.40
N PHE A 351 -14.06 -1.24 4.70
CA PHE A 351 -15.04 -0.75 3.73
C PHE A 351 -14.63 0.62 3.18
N GLY A 352 -14.86 0.81 1.87
CA GLY A 352 -14.61 2.08 1.20
C GLY A 352 -15.47 2.24 -0.04
N THR A 353 -15.53 3.47 -0.52
CA THR A 353 -16.30 3.89 -1.70
C THR A 353 -15.44 4.76 -2.62
N THR A 354 -15.88 4.95 -3.85
CA THR A 354 -15.26 5.84 -4.84
C THR A 354 -16.27 6.89 -5.30
N ASN A 355 -15.78 8.10 -5.60
CA ASN A 355 -16.53 9.31 -6.00
C ASN A 355 -17.47 9.94 -4.96
N ASP A 356 -17.96 9.18 -3.98
CA ASP A 356 -18.78 9.68 -2.85
C ASP A 356 -18.62 8.75 -1.62
N SER A 357 -19.43 8.92 -0.58
CA SER A 357 -19.41 8.18 0.69
C SER A 357 -20.69 7.35 0.90
N ASP A 358 -20.57 6.18 1.54
CA ASP A 358 -21.70 5.32 1.92
C ASP A 358 -21.45 4.66 3.28
N THR A 359 -22.50 4.05 3.85
CA THR A 359 -22.42 3.23 5.07
C THR A 359 -22.39 1.75 4.70
N HIS A 360 -21.44 0.99 5.26
CA HIS A 360 -21.40 -0.48 5.14
C HIS A 360 -22.66 -1.08 5.77
N ALA A 361 -23.57 -1.63 4.97
CA ALA A 361 -24.80 -2.24 5.43
C ALA A 361 -24.57 -3.68 5.90
N SER A 362 -24.03 -4.51 5.02
CA SER A 362 -23.84 -5.97 5.18
C SER A 362 -22.65 -6.47 4.34
N SER A 363 -22.28 -7.74 4.55
CA SER A 363 -21.32 -8.46 3.70
C SER A 363 -21.84 -9.85 3.36
N ASP A 364 -21.52 -10.34 2.17
CA ASP A 364 -21.69 -11.74 1.80
C ASP A 364 -20.32 -12.44 1.84
N TRP A 365 -20.22 -13.56 2.55
CA TRP A 365 -19.02 -14.38 2.61
C TRP A 365 -19.29 -15.75 2.01
N GLN A 366 -18.37 -16.27 1.20
CA GLN A 366 -18.47 -17.61 0.62
C GLN A 366 -17.17 -18.38 0.77
N VAL A 367 -17.29 -19.65 1.16
CA VAL A 367 -16.23 -20.65 1.12
C VAL A 367 -16.67 -21.81 0.22
N SER A 368 -15.77 -22.31 -0.61
CA SER A 368 -16.02 -23.37 -1.59
C SER A 368 -14.86 -24.37 -1.64
N THR A 369 -15.17 -25.59 -2.09
CA THR A 369 -14.17 -26.60 -2.48
C THR A 369 -13.72 -26.44 -3.93
N SER A 370 -14.25 -25.47 -4.68
CA SER A 370 -13.90 -25.18 -6.08
C SER A 370 -13.63 -23.68 -6.29
N SER A 371 -12.61 -23.35 -7.08
CA SER A 371 -12.20 -21.97 -7.36
C SER A 371 -13.23 -21.17 -8.18
N ASP A 372 -14.14 -21.86 -8.88
CA ASP A 372 -15.25 -21.25 -9.62
C ASP A 372 -16.52 -21.03 -8.77
N PHE A 373 -16.51 -21.44 -7.50
CA PHE A 373 -17.65 -21.39 -6.57
C PHE A 373 -18.91 -22.15 -7.05
N SER A 374 -18.75 -23.09 -7.97
CA SER A 374 -19.84 -23.98 -8.44
C SER A 374 -20.43 -24.86 -7.32
N THR A 375 -19.66 -25.12 -6.26
CA THR A 375 -20.09 -25.87 -5.07
C THR A 375 -19.76 -25.05 -3.82
N ILE A 376 -20.69 -24.23 -3.35
CA ILE A 376 -20.56 -23.53 -2.07
C ILE A 376 -20.55 -24.58 -0.94
N LEU A 377 -19.55 -24.51 -0.07
CA LEU A 377 -19.45 -25.33 1.13
C LEU A 377 -20.28 -24.69 2.26
N VAL A 378 -20.01 -23.41 2.53
CA VAL A 378 -20.67 -22.62 3.56
C VAL A 378 -20.60 -21.13 3.18
N GLN A 379 -21.64 -20.37 3.53
CA GLN A 379 -21.74 -18.95 3.22
C GLN A 379 -22.61 -18.20 4.24
N THR A 380 -22.45 -16.88 4.29
CA THR A 380 -23.45 -15.94 4.82
C THR A 380 -23.85 -14.95 3.74
N THR A 381 -25.08 -14.43 3.83
CA THR A 381 -25.66 -13.46 2.90
C THR A 381 -26.38 -12.38 3.69
N ASP A 382 -26.26 -11.12 3.27
CA ASP A 382 -26.79 -9.95 3.98
C ASP A 382 -26.31 -9.85 5.44
N ASP A 383 -25.07 -10.29 5.73
CA ASP A 383 -24.56 -10.34 7.10
C ASP A 383 -24.22 -8.93 7.62
N ALA A 384 -25.18 -8.34 8.32
CA ALA A 384 -25.05 -7.04 8.98
C ALA A 384 -24.21 -7.09 10.28
N THR A 385 -23.69 -8.25 10.69
CA THR A 385 -22.84 -8.42 11.89
C THR A 385 -21.38 -8.61 11.49
N ASN A 386 -21.10 -9.61 10.65
CA ASN A 386 -19.76 -10.06 10.27
C ASN A 386 -19.19 -9.23 9.11
N LYS A 387 -19.11 -7.91 9.27
CA LYS A 387 -18.85 -6.97 8.17
C LYS A 387 -17.46 -7.10 7.55
N THR A 388 -16.40 -7.01 8.37
CA THR A 388 -15.00 -7.08 7.91
C THR A 388 -14.29 -8.36 8.33
N SER A 389 -14.96 -9.24 9.08
CA SER A 389 -14.44 -10.54 9.51
C SER A 389 -15.57 -11.53 9.77
N TRP A 390 -15.37 -12.80 9.41
CA TRP A 390 -16.34 -13.88 9.60
C TRP A 390 -15.67 -15.20 10.00
N THR A 391 -16.12 -15.79 11.11
CA THR A 391 -15.66 -17.09 11.61
C THR A 391 -16.36 -18.22 10.87
N ILE A 392 -15.59 -19.10 10.20
CA ILE A 392 -16.15 -20.28 9.53
C ILE A 392 -16.78 -21.22 10.58
N PRO A 393 -18.04 -21.65 10.45
CA PRO A 393 -18.65 -22.55 11.43
C PRO A 393 -18.00 -23.95 11.46
N SER A 394 -17.93 -24.55 12.64
CA SER A 394 -17.41 -25.91 12.86
C SER A 394 -18.13 -26.97 12.03
N GLY A 395 -17.44 -28.04 11.67
CA GLY A 395 -17.94 -29.18 10.90
C GLY A 395 -17.94 -28.98 9.37
N ASN A 396 -17.48 -27.82 8.87
CA ASN A 396 -17.39 -27.55 7.43
C ASN A 396 -16.02 -27.90 6.84
N LEU A 397 -14.94 -27.61 7.57
CA LEU A 397 -13.58 -27.88 7.09
C LEU A 397 -13.12 -29.29 7.45
N LEU A 398 -12.31 -29.86 6.57
CA LEU A 398 -11.61 -31.14 6.75
C LEU A 398 -10.10 -30.89 6.76
N VAL A 399 -9.34 -31.79 7.37
CA VAL A 399 -7.88 -31.73 7.47
C VAL A 399 -7.20 -32.09 6.13
N SER A 400 -6.07 -31.46 5.82
CA SER A 400 -5.31 -31.61 4.56
C SER A 400 -6.10 -31.26 3.27
N ASN A 401 -7.12 -30.42 3.36
CA ASN A 401 -7.97 -30.00 2.25
C ASN A 401 -7.73 -28.53 1.87
N THR A 402 -7.73 -28.25 0.57
CA THR A 402 -7.71 -26.87 0.03
C THR A 402 -9.13 -26.35 -0.16
N TYR A 403 -9.33 -25.10 0.23
CA TYR A 403 -10.58 -24.34 0.13
C TYR A 403 -10.32 -22.99 -0.53
N TYR A 404 -11.38 -22.42 -1.10
CA TYR A 404 -11.38 -21.11 -1.74
C TYR A 404 -12.37 -20.20 -1.03
N ALA A 405 -12.02 -18.93 -0.82
CA ALA A 405 -12.87 -17.95 -0.17
C ALA A 405 -12.95 -16.63 -0.95
N ARG A 406 -14.10 -15.96 -0.83
CA ARG A 406 -14.33 -14.60 -1.35
C ARG A 406 -15.36 -13.86 -0.50
N VAL A 407 -15.34 -12.53 -0.59
CA VAL A 407 -16.28 -11.63 0.11
C VAL A 407 -16.74 -10.51 -0.82
N ARG A 408 -17.95 -9.99 -0.63
CA ARG A 408 -18.39 -8.71 -1.20
C ARG A 408 -19.10 -7.87 -0.15
N TYR A 409 -19.08 -6.54 -0.32
CA TYR A 409 -19.66 -5.59 0.63
C TYR A 409 -20.87 -4.89 0.02
N THR A 410 -21.92 -4.75 0.81
CA THR A 410 -23.14 -4.02 0.41
C THR A 410 -23.17 -2.67 1.13
N GLY A 411 -23.21 -1.59 0.36
CA GLY A 411 -23.43 -0.23 0.83
C GLY A 411 -24.92 0.10 0.96
N ALA A 412 -25.28 0.90 1.96
CA ALA A 412 -26.68 1.27 2.23
C ALA A 412 -27.32 2.14 1.12
N THR A 413 -26.50 2.77 0.27
CA THR A 413 -26.93 3.70 -0.78
C THR A 413 -26.60 3.17 -2.18
N TYR A 414 -25.41 2.60 -2.36
CA TYR A 414 -24.91 2.16 -3.69
C TYR A 414 -25.01 0.65 -3.93
N GLY A 415 -25.46 -0.13 -2.94
CA GLY A 415 -25.66 -1.57 -3.09
C GLY A 415 -24.35 -2.36 -3.08
N ASP A 416 -24.35 -3.49 -3.78
CA ASP A 416 -23.25 -4.47 -3.75
C ASP A 416 -22.00 -4.00 -4.49
N SER A 417 -20.83 -4.24 -3.90
CA SER A 417 -19.56 -4.26 -4.61
C SER A 417 -19.47 -5.48 -5.54
N GLU A 418 -18.51 -5.45 -6.46
CA GLU A 418 -17.97 -6.69 -7.04
C GLU A 418 -17.42 -7.60 -5.95
N TRP A 419 -17.33 -8.90 -6.24
CA TRP A 419 -16.64 -9.86 -5.37
C TRP A 419 -15.15 -9.57 -5.30
N SER A 420 -14.55 -9.83 -4.14
CA SER A 420 -13.10 -9.87 -3.97
C SER A 420 -12.45 -10.83 -4.96
N ASP A 421 -11.15 -10.62 -5.21
CA ASP A 421 -10.30 -11.69 -5.72
C ASP A 421 -10.47 -12.95 -4.84
N VAL A 422 -10.41 -14.11 -5.49
CA VAL A 422 -10.56 -15.41 -4.83
C VAL A 422 -9.24 -15.77 -4.18
N ILE A 423 -9.24 -15.96 -2.85
CA ILE A 423 -8.09 -16.49 -2.12
C ILE A 423 -8.25 -17.99 -1.90
N SER A 424 -7.13 -18.69 -1.81
CA SER A 424 -7.05 -20.12 -1.52
C SER A 424 -6.31 -20.36 -0.20
N PHE A 425 -6.73 -21.38 0.55
CA PHE A 425 -6.01 -21.83 1.75
C PHE A 425 -6.13 -23.35 1.94
N THR A 426 -5.13 -23.97 2.59
CA THR A 426 -5.09 -25.41 2.86
C THR A 426 -4.95 -25.68 4.35
N THR A 427 -5.85 -26.51 4.88
CA THR A 427 -5.86 -26.92 6.30
C THR A 427 -4.68 -27.82 6.66
N ALA A 428 -4.30 -27.82 7.93
CA ALA A 428 -3.28 -28.71 8.47
C ALA A 428 -3.74 -30.18 8.47
N SER A 429 -2.81 -31.11 8.73
CA SER A 429 -3.10 -32.55 8.84
C SER A 429 -3.83 -32.97 10.12
N ALA A 430 -3.98 -32.04 11.07
CA ALA A 430 -4.86 -32.11 12.23
C ALA A 430 -5.34 -30.68 12.54
N PHE A 431 -6.57 -30.53 13.04
CA PHE A 431 -6.97 -29.30 13.71
C PHE A 431 -6.53 -29.35 15.18
N LEU A 432 -6.34 -28.18 15.79
CA LEU A 432 -6.04 -28.00 17.21
C LEU A 432 -7.17 -27.19 17.86
N ASP A 433 -7.43 -27.46 19.14
CA ASP A 433 -8.35 -26.66 19.94
C ASP A 433 -7.83 -25.21 20.11
N GLY A 434 -8.74 -24.23 20.14
CA GLY A 434 -8.36 -22.80 20.21
C GLY A 434 -7.56 -22.39 21.45
N ASP A 435 -7.79 -23.02 22.61
CA ASP A 435 -6.96 -22.79 23.81
C ASP A 435 -5.59 -23.46 23.63
N ALA A 436 -5.53 -24.65 23.03
CA ALA A 436 -4.28 -25.33 22.70
C ALA A 436 -3.42 -24.52 21.71
N LEU A 437 -4.04 -23.89 20.72
CA LEU A 437 -3.36 -22.98 19.78
C LEU A 437 -2.85 -21.73 20.51
N ALA A 438 -3.68 -21.08 21.35
CA ALA A 438 -3.25 -19.92 22.15
C ALA A 438 -2.08 -20.24 23.12
N ILE A 439 -2.02 -21.47 23.65
CA ILE A 439 -0.89 -21.97 24.44
C ILE A 439 0.37 -22.10 23.58
N ILE A 440 0.25 -22.62 22.37
CA ILE A 440 1.37 -22.82 21.43
C ILE A 440 1.93 -21.48 20.92
N ASP A 441 1.07 -20.55 20.54
CA ASP A 441 1.46 -19.24 20.00
C ASP A 441 2.11 -18.33 21.05
N ALA A 442 1.84 -18.57 22.34
CA ALA A 442 2.51 -17.91 23.46
C ALA A 442 3.93 -18.43 23.74
N MET A 443 4.38 -19.52 23.09
CA MET A 443 5.72 -20.08 23.30
C MET A 443 6.76 -19.36 22.43
N SER A 444 7.78 -18.76 23.06
CA SER A 444 8.84 -18.00 22.35
C SER A 444 9.78 -18.87 21.50
N THR A 445 9.55 -20.17 21.46
CA THR A 445 10.26 -21.15 20.63
C THR A 445 9.23 -22.20 20.24
N GLU A 446 9.06 -22.46 18.94
CA GLU A 446 8.01 -23.34 18.45
C GLU A 446 8.15 -24.77 19.01
N PRO A 447 7.10 -25.35 19.62
CA PRO A 447 7.11 -26.74 20.05
C PRO A 447 7.06 -27.70 18.84
N SER A 448 7.71 -28.86 18.96
CA SER A 448 7.69 -29.91 17.92
C SER A 448 6.26 -30.39 17.63
N ALA A 449 6.01 -30.89 16.41
CA ALA A 449 4.69 -31.35 15.99
C ALA A 449 4.07 -32.39 16.95
N ALA A 450 4.89 -33.33 17.45
CA ALA A 450 4.46 -34.30 18.46
C ALA A 450 4.00 -33.62 19.77
N ARG A 451 4.69 -32.56 20.21
CA ARG A 451 4.30 -31.78 21.39
C ARG A 451 3.05 -30.95 21.16
N LYS A 452 2.85 -30.39 19.95
CA LYS A 452 1.58 -29.72 19.59
C LYS A 452 0.39 -30.69 19.75
N SER A 453 0.52 -31.93 19.26
CA SER A 453 -0.49 -32.98 19.46
C SER A 453 -0.71 -33.34 20.93
N LEU A 454 0.34 -33.38 21.77
CA LEU A 454 0.21 -33.63 23.21
C LEU A 454 -0.48 -32.48 23.96
N ILE A 455 -0.18 -31.22 23.62
CA ILE A 455 -0.85 -30.03 24.17
C ILE A 455 -2.34 -30.09 23.83
N SER A 456 -2.69 -30.30 22.56
CA SER A 456 -4.08 -30.39 22.11
C SER A 456 -4.83 -31.54 22.78
N SER A 457 -4.25 -32.75 22.79
CA SER A 457 -4.86 -33.94 23.44
C SER A 457 -5.09 -33.75 24.95
N LEU A 458 -4.26 -32.96 25.62
CA LEU A 458 -4.44 -32.60 27.03
C LEU A 458 -5.58 -31.59 27.20
N VAL A 459 -5.59 -30.50 26.43
CA VAL A 459 -6.63 -29.46 26.51
C VAL A 459 -8.01 -30.00 26.12
N GLU A 460 -8.13 -30.65 24.96
CA GLU A 460 -9.35 -31.31 24.48
C GLU A 460 -9.85 -32.36 25.48
N GLY A 461 -8.92 -33.12 26.07
CA GLY A 461 -9.23 -34.11 27.09
C GLY A 461 -9.82 -33.48 28.35
N LEU A 462 -9.19 -32.43 28.89
CA LEU A 462 -9.69 -31.69 30.05
C LEU A 462 -11.01 -30.97 29.77
N LYS A 463 -11.25 -30.52 28.53
CA LYS A 463 -12.55 -29.98 28.10
C LYS A 463 -13.63 -31.05 28.05
N THR A 464 -13.33 -32.20 27.42
CA THR A 464 -14.23 -33.37 27.33
C THR A 464 -14.63 -33.88 28.71
N ASP A 465 -13.68 -33.91 29.65
CA ASP A 465 -13.91 -34.40 31.01
C ASP A 465 -14.57 -33.36 31.94
N GLY A 466 -14.86 -32.14 31.45
CA GLY A 466 -15.48 -31.07 32.23
C GLY A 466 -14.55 -30.35 33.23
N ILE A 467 -13.25 -30.62 33.16
CA ILE A 467 -12.24 -30.14 34.11
C ILE A 467 -11.71 -28.76 33.69
N TRP A 468 -11.56 -28.49 32.39
CA TRP A 468 -10.97 -27.24 31.87
C TRP A 468 -11.73 -25.98 32.31
N SER A 469 -13.05 -26.07 32.51
CA SER A 469 -13.92 -24.99 32.98
C SER A 469 -13.92 -24.82 34.51
N LYS A 470 -13.26 -25.72 35.26
CA LYS A 470 -13.09 -25.65 36.72
C LYS A 470 -11.68 -25.23 37.14
N LEU A 471 -10.72 -25.20 36.23
CA LEU A 471 -9.34 -24.76 36.49
C LEU A 471 -9.24 -23.24 36.32
N ASP A 472 -8.75 -22.56 37.35
CA ASP A 472 -8.38 -21.14 37.27
C ASP A 472 -6.98 -20.99 36.67
N ARG A 473 -6.06 -21.89 37.04
CA ARG A 473 -4.66 -21.92 36.58
C ARG A 473 -4.16 -23.33 36.27
N LEU A 474 -3.32 -23.46 35.25
CA LEU A 474 -2.58 -24.69 34.94
C LEU A 474 -1.17 -24.36 34.42
N TRP A 475 -0.14 -24.70 35.19
CA TRP A 475 1.25 -24.49 34.81
C TRP A 475 1.93 -25.82 34.47
N VAL A 476 2.24 -26.05 33.19
CA VAL A 476 2.91 -27.27 32.71
C VAL A 476 4.40 -26.99 32.52
N MET A 477 5.15 -27.07 33.62
CA MET A 477 6.58 -26.77 33.67
C MET A 477 7.46 -27.78 32.89
N ALA A 478 6.97 -29.00 32.62
CA ALA A 478 7.62 -29.99 31.78
C ALA A 478 7.56 -29.63 30.29
N ALA A 479 8.24 -28.55 29.92
CA ALA A 479 8.27 -27.97 28.58
C ALA A 479 9.67 -28.07 27.93
N HIS A 480 9.74 -27.80 26.62
CA HIS A 480 10.99 -27.78 25.87
C HIS A 480 11.90 -26.58 26.22
N ALA A 481 11.33 -25.50 26.77
CA ALA A 481 12.04 -24.28 27.15
C ALA A 481 11.44 -23.65 28.43
N ALA A 482 12.27 -22.96 29.20
CA ALA A 482 11.89 -22.37 30.49
C ALA A 482 10.74 -21.34 30.39
N GLN A 483 10.68 -20.56 29.31
CA GLN A 483 9.59 -19.62 29.06
C GLN A 483 8.25 -20.36 28.85
N ALA A 484 8.23 -21.41 28.02
CA ALA A 484 7.04 -22.22 27.77
C ALA A 484 6.57 -22.96 29.03
N GLY A 485 7.51 -23.39 29.88
CA GLY A 485 7.23 -23.99 31.19
C GLY A 485 6.78 -22.99 32.27
N GLY A 486 6.87 -21.68 32.00
CA GLY A 486 6.37 -20.63 32.89
C GLY A 486 4.96 -20.15 32.57
N LEU A 487 4.34 -20.58 31.46
CA LEU A 487 3.02 -20.13 31.04
C LEU A 487 1.91 -20.70 31.93
N ASP A 488 0.94 -19.85 32.33
CA ASP A 488 -0.39 -20.32 32.73
C ASP A 488 -1.18 -20.71 31.47
N TRP A 489 -1.40 -22.00 31.27
CA TRP A 489 -2.14 -22.53 30.12
C TRP A 489 -3.61 -22.10 30.11
N LYS A 490 -4.18 -21.65 31.23
CA LYS A 490 -5.52 -21.06 31.25
C LYS A 490 -5.58 -19.66 30.65
N ASN A 491 -4.48 -18.91 30.66
CA ASN A 491 -4.41 -17.50 30.23
C ASN A 491 -3.04 -17.15 29.60
N PRO A 492 -2.55 -17.89 28.58
CA PRO A 492 -1.13 -17.93 28.20
C PRO A 492 -0.58 -16.62 27.62
N SER A 493 -1.45 -15.76 27.09
CA SER A 493 -1.11 -14.44 26.56
C SER A 493 -0.94 -13.35 27.63
N THR A 494 -1.34 -13.60 28.88
CA THR A 494 -1.32 -12.59 29.94
C THR A 494 0.00 -12.66 30.71
N SER A 495 0.94 -11.76 30.39
CA SER A 495 2.30 -11.74 30.95
C SER A 495 2.38 -11.70 32.48
N GLY A 496 1.39 -11.12 33.16
CA GLY A 496 1.30 -11.12 34.62
C GLY A 496 1.10 -12.51 35.23
N ASN A 497 0.45 -13.43 34.52
CA ASN A 497 0.07 -14.77 35.00
C ASN A 497 1.19 -15.81 34.86
N ALA A 498 2.35 -15.41 34.33
CA ALA A 498 3.50 -16.30 34.11
C ALA A 498 4.35 -16.48 35.37
N LEU A 499 4.84 -17.70 35.59
CA LEU A 499 5.66 -18.05 36.76
C LEU A 499 6.92 -17.20 36.82
N THR A 500 7.11 -16.50 37.96
CA THR A 500 8.27 -15.65 38.20
C THR A 500 9.29 -16.39 39.07
N ALA A 501 10.42 -16.74 38.47
CA ALA A 501 11.51 -17.47 39.12
C ALA A 501 12.35 -16.56 40.03
N VAL A 502 12.36 -16.85 41.34
CA VAL A 502 13.07 -16.07 42.36
C VAL A 502 14.28 -16.86 42.87
N ASN A 503 15.45 -16.21 42.94
CA ASN A 503 16.74 -16.83 43.28
C ASN A 503 17.12 -18.05 42.41
N SER A 504 16.66 -18.07 41.15
CA SER A 504 17.07 -19.02 40.11
C SER A 504 16.90 -20.52 40.44
N PRO A 505 15.65 -21.01 40.65
CA PRO A 505 15.36 -22.44 40.60
C PRO A 505 15.80 -23.04 39.26
N THR A 506 16.33 -24.27 39.28
CA THR A 506 16.96 -24.88 38.10
C THR A 506 15.91 -25.48 37.19
N PHE A 507 15.70 -24.89 36.00
CA PHE A 507 14.90 -25.49 34.94
C PHE A 507 15.64 -26.66 34.30
N THR A 508 14.93 -27.77 34.07
CA THR A 508 15.37 -28.89 33.24
C THR A 508 14.30 -29.19 32.20
N THR A 509 14.69 -29.16 30.93
CA THR A 509 13.86 -29.50 29.76
C THR A 509 13.08 -30.79 30.01
N ASP A 510 11.77 -30.74 29.77
CA ASP A 510 10.80 -31.85 29.91
C ASP A 510 10.65 -32.43 31.31
N GLN A 511 11.24 -31.77 32.31
CA GLN A 511 11.19 -32.18 33.70
C GLN A 511 10.64 -31.08 34.63
N GLY A 512 10.78 -29.80 34.24
CA GLY A 512 10.32 -28.66 35.03
C GLY A 512 11.40 -28.12 35.95
N TYR A 513 11.01 -27.59 37.11
CA TYR A 513 11.91 -26.84 37.98
C TYR A 513 12.30 -27.61 39.24
N THR A 514 13.59 -27.55 39.58
CA THR A 514 14.17 -28.05 40.83
C THR A 514 14.53 -26.87 41.74
N GLY A 515 14.07 -26.89 43.00
CA GLY A 515 14.43 -25.89 44.01
C GLY A 515 15.79 -26.15 44.66
N ASP A 516 16.31 -25.17 45.40
CA ASP A 516 17.60 -25.29 46.13
C ASP A 516 17.44 -25.76 47.60
N GLY A 517 16.21 -25.83 48.11
CA GLY A 517 15.90 -26.12 49.51
C GLY A 517 16.27 -25.02 50.51
N LEU A 518 16.61 -23.81 50.06
CA LEU A 518 17.20 -22.74 50.87
C LEU A 518 16.62 -21.34 50.58
N SER A 519 16.42 -20.99 49.31
CA SER A 519 16.13 -19.62 48.87
C SER A 519 15.37 -19.49 47.54
N SER A 520 15.35 -20.53 46.69
CA SER A 520 14.83 -20.46 45.33
C SER A 520 13.44 -21.07 45.19
N TYR A 521 12.58 -20.36 44.46
CA TYR A 521 11.17 -20.69 44.32
C TYR A 521 10.56 -20.05 43.07
N LEU A 522 9.30 -20.39 42.78
CA LEU A 522 8.49 -19.78 41.72
C LEU A 522 7.32 -19.05 42.39
N ASN A 523 7.19 -17.75 42.15
CA ASN A 523 5.94 -17.06 42.39
C ASN A 523 4.96 -17.38 41.24
N THR A 524 3.71 -17.73 41.53
CA THR A 524 2.69 -17.92 40.50
C THR A 524 2.06 -16.62 40.01
N ASN A 525 2.22 -15.51 40.76
CA ASN A 525 1.49 -14.26 40.55
C ASN A 525 -0.04 -14.49 40.49
N TYR A 526 -0.54 -15.35 41.38
CA TYR A 526 -1.95 -15.69 41.53
C TYR A 526 -2.31 -15.68 43.02
N ALA A 527 -3.07 -14.66 43.43
CA ALA A 527 -3.61 -14.49 44.76
C ALA A 527 -5.00 -15.16 44.82
N PRO A 528 -5.16 -16.32 45.49
CA PRO A 528 -6.32 -17.19 45.23
C PRO A 528 -7.70 -16.61 45.56
N SER A 529 -7.81 -15.62 46.47
CA SER A 529 -9.08 -14.91 46.74
C SER A 529 -9.32 -13.65 45.89
N VAL A 530 -8.35 -13.25 45.06
CA VAL A 530 -8.39 -12.04 44.23
C VAL A 530 -8.57 -12.39 42.76
N ASP A 531 -7.79 -13.37 42.29
CA ASP A 531 -7.77 -13.83 40.89
C ASP A 531 -8.63 -15.09 40.66
N GLY A 532 -9.06 -15.77 41.73
CA GLY A 532 -9.79 -17.03 41.65
C GLY A 532 -11.27 -16.86 41.28
N VAL A 533 -11.73 -17.66 40.31
CA VAL A 533 -13.13 -17.68 39.86
C VAL A 533 -13.81 -19.00 40.25
N SER A 534 -13.05 -20.10 40.20
CA SER A 534 -13.52 -21.47 40.44
C SER A 534 -13.15 -21.97 41.84
N ALA A 535 -11.96 -21.59 42.32
CA ALA A 535 -11.49 -21.79 43.68
C ALA A 535 -12.28 -20.90 44.65
N LEU A 536 -13.27 -21.48 45.33
CA LEU A 536 -14.17 -20.81 46.28
C LEU A 536 -14.06 -21.47 47.66
N GLN A 537 -14.46 -20.78 48.74
CA GLN A 537 -14.18 -21.19 50.13
C GLN A 537 -14.46 -22.68 50.41
N ASP A 538 -15.60 -23.20 49.93
CA ASP A 538 -16.04 -24.59 50.12
C ASP A 538 -15.77 -25.51 48.92
N SER A 539 -15.09 -25.00 47.88
CA SER A 539 -14.86 -25.66 46.59
C SER A 539 -13.48 -25.27 46.04
N VAL A 540 -12.43 -26.01 46.41
CA VAL A 540 -11.08 -25.84 45.87
C VAL A 540 -10.49 -27.19 45.48
N SER A 541 -9.73 -27.22 44.40
CA SER A 541 -8.81 -28.31 44.07
C SER A 541 -7.47 -27.70 43.68
N ALA A 542 -6.38 -28.16 44.29
CA ALA A 542 -5.02 -27.70 43.99
C ALA A 542 -4.06 -28.88 44.02
N GLY A 543 -3.10 -28.93 43.10
CA GLY A 543 -2.21 -30.07 42.98
C GLY A 543 -0.90 -29.78 42.27
N VAL A 544 0.06 -30.68 42.47
CA VAL A 544 1.44 -30.56 41.99
C VAL A 544 2.02 -31.94 41.63
N TRP A 545 2.64 -32.03 40.47
CA TRP A 545 3.33 -33.24 40.01
C TRP A 545 4.78 -33.22 40.50
N VAL A 546 5.07 -34.01 41.53
CA VAL A 546 6.41 -34.12 42.13
C VAL A 546 7.21 -35.17 41.36
N ARG A 547 8.19 -34.72 40.58
CA ARG A 547 9.09 -35.56 39.79
C ARG A 547 10.25 -36.11 40.63
N ALA A 548 10.72 -35.36 41.62
CA ALA A 548 11.70 -35.83 42.63
C ALA A 548 11.41 -35.18 43.99
N THR A 549 11.58 -35.94 45.08
CA THR A 549 11.27 -35.50 46.45
C THR A 549 12.43 -34.75 47.11
N GLY A 550 12.09 -33.72 47.90
CA GLY A 550 13.01 -33.02 48.81
C GLY A 550 12.74 -33.38 50.28
N ALA A 551 13.69 -33.13 51.18
CA ALA A 551 13.52 -33.41 52.61
C ALA A 551 12.64 -32.35 53.29
N SER A 552 11.59 -32.75 54.02
CA SER A 552 10.65 -31.90 54.80
C SER A 552 10.32 -30.57 54.13
N SER A 553 9.51 -30.63 53.08
CA SER A 553 9.59 -29.72 51.94
C SER A 553 8.20 -29.33 51.42
N THR A 554 7.99 -28.03 51.14
CA THR A 554 6.74 -27.55 50.52
C THR A 554 6.88 -27.51 49.00
N TYR A 555 5.94 -28.12 48.28
CA TYR A 555 5.94 -28.11 46.81
C TYR A 555 5.04 -27.03 46.22
N LEU A 556 3.95 -26.72 46.93
CA LEU A 556 2.94 -25.70 46.61
C LEU A 556 2.44 -25.14 47.94
N GLY A 557 2.41 -23.81 48.12
CA GLY A 557 2.06 -23.23 49.40
C GLY A 557 1.76 -21.73 49.42
N VAL A 558 0.72 -21.38 50.17
CA VAL A 558 0.38 -20.02 50.61
C VAL A 558 -0.25 -20.06 51.99
N THR A 559 0.09 -19.09 52.84
CA THR A 559 -0.59 -18.83 54.12
C THR A 559 -0.34 -17.39 54.61
N ASP A 560 -1.35 -16.77 55.22
CA ASP A 560 -1.29 -15.39 55.73
C ASP A 560 -0.87 -15.31 57.21
N ARG A 561 -1.34 -16.24 58.06
CA ARG A 561 -0.98 -16.46 59.47
C ARG A 561 -1.22 -15.31 60.45
N THR A 562 -1.33 -14.06 60.02
CA THR A 562 -1.57 -12.89 60.88
C THR A 562 -3.06 -12.72 61.25
N ALA A 563 -3.96 -13.33 60.49
CA ALA A 563 -5.31 -13.64 60.93
C ALA A 563 -5.33 -14.89 61.83
N ASP A 564 -6.17 -14.86 62.87
CA ASP A 564 -6.69 -16.07 63.52
C ASP A 564 -8.16 -16.21 63.07
N PRO A 565 -8.50 -17.17 62.20
CA PRO A 565 -7.70 -18.33 61.76
C PRO A 565 -6.71 -18.03 60.62
N GLU A 566 -5.58 -18.75 60.63
CA GLU A 566 -4.57 -18.80 59.56
C GLU A 566 -5.17 -19.42 58.28
N HIS A 567 -5.36 -18.63 57.22
CA HIS A 567 -5.80 -19.13 55.92
C HIS A 567 -4.63 -19.83 55.21
N ALA A 568 -4.87 -20.97 54.56
CA ALA A 568 -3.81 -21.73 53.92
C ALA A 568 -4.27 -22.61 52.76
N ILE A 569 -3.44 -22.72 51.72
CA ILE A 569 -3.47 -23.80 50.72
C ILE A 569 -2.05 -24.33 50.61
N ARG A 570 -1.81 -25.59 50.97
CA ARG A 570 -0.45 -26.14 51.07
C ARG A 570 -0.38 -27.63 50.79
N ILE A 571 0.64 -28.06 50.05
CA ILE A 571 1.01 -29.46 49.80
C ILE A 571 2.50 -29.64 50.13
N GLN A 572 2.82 -30.58 51.01
CA GLN A 572 4.17 -30.85 51.50
C GLN A 572 4.44 -32.36 51.64
N ASP A 573 5.71 -32.76 51.49
CA ASP A 573 6.19 -34.02 52.10
C ASP A 573 6.85 -33.70 53.44
N ASN A 574 6.58 -34.54 54.43
CA ASN A 574 7.30 -34.56 55.69
C ASN A 574 7.90 -35.94 55.97
N LEU A 575 9.05 -36.21 55.34
CA LEU A 575 9.87 -37.42 55.50
C LEU A 575 9.17 -38.71 55.05
N GLY A 576 8.55 -38.68 53.86
CA GLY A 576 7.77 -39.80 53.32
C GLY A 576 6.32 -39.84 53.83
N THR A 577 5.80 -38.72 54.31
CA THR A 577 4.38 -38.54 54.65
C THR A 577 3.88 -37.34 53.87
N ASN A 578 3.01 -37.55 52.89
CA ASN A 578 2.40 -36.45 52.17
C ASN A 578 1.26 -35.86 53.00
N GLN A 579 1.25 -34.54 53.08
CA GLN A 579 0.32 -33.78 53.92
C GLN A 579 -0.18 -32.55 53.17
N ALA A 580 -1.45 -32.24 53.33
CA ALA A 580 -2.02 -31.04 52.77
C ALA A 580 -3.15 -30.44 53.63
N ARG A 581 -3.39 -29.16 53.44
CA ARG A 581 -4.53 -28.41 53.99
C ARG A 581 -5.00 -27.36 52.98
N VAL A 582 -6.29 -27.05 52.97
CA VAL A 582 -6.89 -26.12 52.00
C VAL A 582 -8.11 -25.44 52.62
N ASN A 583 -8.00 -24.12 52.81
CA ASN A 583 -8.97 -23.30 53.51
C ASN A 583 -9.29 -23.87 54.91
N ASP A 584 -8.28 -24.39 55.61
CA ASP A 584 -8.34 -24.86 57.01
C ASP A 584 -6.94 -24.97 57.66
N LEU A 585 -6.95 -25.18 58.97
CA LEU A 585 -5.76 -25.33 59.83
C LEU A 585 -5.22 -26.77 59.92
N THR A 586 -5.95 -27.77 59.42
CA THR A 586 -5.81 -29.19 59.80
C THR A 586 -5.20 -30.02 58.66
N PHE A 587 -3.91 -30.33 58.77
CA PHE A 587 -3.24 -31.20 57.81
C PHE A 587 -3.88 -32.59 57.72
N VAL A 588 -4.56 -32.86 56.60
CA VAL A 588 -4.88 -34.21 56.16
C VAL A 588 -3.57 -34.86 55.71
N SER A 589 -3.23 -36.01 56.31
CA SER A 589 -1.90 -36.60 56.24
C SER A 589 -1.98 -38.10 55.95
N TYR A 590 -1.24 -38.58 54.93
CA TYR A 590 -1.20 -40.00 54.58
C TYR A 590 0.24 -40.50 54.38
N SER A 591 0.51 -41.71 54.88
CA SER A 591 1.78 -42.41 54.70
C SER A 591 1.85 -43.00 53.29
N THR A 592 2.47 -42.30 52.38
CA THR A 592 2.80 -42.80 51.04
C THR A 592 4.11 -43.59 51.09
N SER A 593 4.41 -44.37 50.05
CA SER A 593 5.81 -44.66 49.75
C SER A 593 6.53 -43.34 49.40
N ALA A 594 7.85 -43.27 49.59
CA ALA A 594 8.66 -42.11 49.20
C ALA A 594 8.92 -42.08 47.67
N ALA A 595 7.87 -42.29 46.88
CA ALA A 595 7.94 -42.45 45.44
C ALA A 595 8.08 -41.10 44.72
N ALA A 596 9.15 -40.96 43.96
CA ALA A 596 9.31 -39.91 42.97
C ALA A 596 8.43 -40.18 41.73
N ASN A 597 7.95 -39.12 41.06
CA ASN A 597 6.98 -39.16 39.94
C ASN A 597 5.54 -39.49 40.37
N GLN A 598 4.91 -38.56 41.09
CA GLN A 598 3.50 -38.67 41.46
C GLN A 598 2.78 -37.30 41.46
N LEU A 599 1.51 -37.30 41.06
CA LEU A 599 0.61 -36.16 41.20
C LEU A 599 0.00 -36.18 42.60
N LEU A 600 0.32 -35.16 43.40
CA LEU A 600 -0.28 -34.91 44.71
C LEU A 600 -1.33 -33.82 44.58
N THR A 601 -2.54 -34.09 45.08
CA THR A 601 -3.66 -33.15 44.99
C THR A 601 -4.39 -33.06 46.33
N VAL A 602 -4.71 -31.84 46.75
CA VAL A 602 -5.63 -31.57 47.85
C VAL A 602 -6.93 -31.01 47.29
N ASN A 603 -8.05 -31.43 47.87
CA ASN A 603 -9.38 -31.02 47.44
C ASN A 603 -10.24 -30.65 48.66
N ARG A 604 -11.09 -29.64 48.52
CA ARG A 604 -12.18 -29.31 49.44
C ARG A 604 -13.47 -29.29 48.65
N SER A 605 -14.43 -30.13 49.03
CA SER A 605 -15.72 -30.27 48.35
C SER A 605 -16.92 -29.86 49.20
N SER A 606 -16.69 -29.30 50.39
CA SER A 606 -17.70 -28.73 51.27
C SER A 606 -17.08 -27.84 52.34
N SER A 607 -17.92 -27.15 53.11
CA SER A 607 -17.53 -26.42 54.33
C SER A 607 -16.99 -27.28 55.46
N THR A 608 -16.95 -28.61 55.33
CA THR A 608 -16.47 -29.52 56.38
C THR A 608 -15.53 -30.63 55.90
N THR A 609 -15.32 -30.82 54.59
CA THR A 609 -14.63 -32.00 54.03
C THR A 609 -13.44 -31.61 53.17
N THR A 610 -12.26 -32.06 53.60
CA THR A 610 -11.00 -31.96 52.86
C THR A 610 -10.56 -33.38 52.47
N GLN A 611 -10.06 -33.57 51.25
CA GLN A 611 -9.58 -34.86 50.71
C GLN A 611 -8.14 -34.74 50.20
N LEU A 612 -7.39 -35.85 50.25
CA LEU A 612 -6.13 -36.00 49.53
C LEU A 612 -6.27 -37.06 48.43
N TYR A 613 -5.65 -36.79 47.29
CA TYR A 613 -5.52 -37.73 46.18
C TYR A 613 -4.06 -37.83 45.72
N THR A 614 -3.62 -39.07 45.49
CA THR A 614 -2.33 -39.39 44.87
C THR A 614 -2.60 -40.13 43.56
N ASN A 615 -2.04 -39.64 42.45
CA ASN A 615 -2.23 -40.22 41.11
C ASN A 615 -3.71 -40.47 40.76
N GLY A 616 -4.56 -39.49 41.06
CA GLY A 616 -6.00 -39.51 40.81
C GLY A 616 -6.82 -40.46 41.72
N SER A 617 -6.16 -41.24 42.58
CA SER A 617 -6.80 -42.14 43.55
C SER A 617 -6.92 -41.45 44.90
N SER A 618 -8.02 -41.66 45.63
CA SER A 618 -8.24 -41.04 46.94
C SER A 618 -7.40 -41.75 48.01
N ASP A 619 -6.53 -41.02 48.69
CA ASP A 619 -5.83 -41.51 49.89
C ASP A 619 -6.76 -41.46 51.13
N GLY A 620 -7.70 -40.51 51.13
CA GLY A 620 -8.82 -40.44 52.06
C GLY A 620 -9.36 -39.02 52.26
N SER A 621 -10.11 -38.82 53.33
CA SER A 621 -10.64 -37.52 53.75
C SER A 621 -10.42 -37.23 55.24
N GLY A 622 -10.36 -35.93 55.55
CA GLY A 622 -10.44 -35.38 56.90
C GLY A 622 -11.64 -34.43 57.04
N THR A 623 -11.98 -34.12 58.29
CA THR A 623 -13.11 -33.23 58.63
C THR A 623 -12.60 -31.94 59.26
N ALA A 624 -12.75 -30.82 58.55
CA ALA A 624 -12.33 -29.50 59.00
C ALA A 624 -13.24 -28.40 58.44
N THR A 625 -13.75 -27.54 59.34
CA THR A 625 -14.54 -26.35 58.98
C THR A 625 -13.76 -25.44 58.05
N SER A 626 -14.39 -24.94 56.98
CA SER A 626 -13.76 -23.98 56.08
C SER A 626 -13.56 -22.61 56.73
N ILE A 627 -12.47 -21.96 56.33
CA ILE A 627 -12.14 -20.56 56.61
C ILE A 627 -11.90 -19.85 55.26
N SER A 628 -11.57 -18.55 55.27
CA SER A 628 -11.37 -17.78 54.04
C SER A 628 -10.23 -18.33 53.16
N ILE A 629 -10.21 -17.91 51.90
CA ILE A 629 -9.08 -18.14 50.98
C ILE A 629 -8.02 -17.03 51.21
N PRO A 630 -6.71 -17.33 51.14
CA PRO A 630 -5.66 -16.32 51.16
C PRO A 630 -5.74 -15.31 49.99
N ASP A 631 -5.41 -14.05 50.28
CA ASP A 631 -5.42 -12.89 49.36
C ASP A 631 -4.02 -12.50 48.84
N ILE A 632 -3.02 -13.33 49.12
CA ILE A 632 -1.62 -13.18 48.69
C ILE A 632 -1.21 -14.31 47.75
N ASP A 633 -0.17 -14.09 46.94
CA ASP A 633 0.29 -15.01 45.90
C ASP A 633 0.57 -16.45 46.39
N LEU A 634 0.21 -17.43 45.56
CA LEU A 634 0.66 -18.82 45.72
C LEU A 634 2.12 -19.00 45.28
N TYR A 635 2.95 -19.67 46.09
CA TYR A 635 4.31 -20.05 45.68
C TYR A 635 4.40 -21.55 45.36
N LEU A 636 5.27 -21.91 44.43
CA LEU A 636 5.71 -23.27 44.15
C LEU A 636 7.18 -23.42 44.53
N LEU A 637 7.58 -24.64 44.91
CA LEU A 637 8.89 -24.97 45.53
C LEU A 637 9.13 -24.32 46.92
N ALA A 638 8.14 -23.61 47.46
CA ALA A 638 8.11 -23.00 48.79
C ALA A 638 6.65 -22.84 49.24
N GLN A 639 6.43 -22.18 50.39
CA GLN A 639 5.18 -21.48 50.69
C GLN A 639 5.41 -19.97 50.70
N ASN A 640 4.43 -19.20 50.22
CA ASN A 640 4.27 -17.81 50.65
C ASN A 640 3.73 -17.81 52.09
N PHE A 641 4.29 -16.95 52.94
CA PHE A 641 4.05 -16.91 54.37
C PHE A 641 4.02 -15.43 54.79
N ASP A 642 2.82 -14.84 54.81
CA ASP A 642 2.59 -13.41 55.07
C ASP A 642 3.43 -12.47 54.16
N GLY A 643 3.50 -12.80 52.87
CA GLY A 643 4.30 -12.07 51.87
C GLY A 643 5.80 -12.38 51.87
N ALA A 644 6.27 -13.31 52.71
CA ALA A 644 7.66 -13.77 52.74
C ALA A 644 7.78 -15.26 52.36
N PRO A 645 8.78 -15.67 51.55
CA PRO A 645 8.99 -17.07 51.20
C PRO A 645 9.54 -17.90 52.38
N ASN A 646 8.98 -19.10 52.57
CA ASN A 646 9.31 -20.00 53.68
C ASN A 646 9.20 -21.48 53.24
N GLY A 647 9.81 -22.42 53.97
CA GLY A 647 9.55 -23.86 53.79
C GLY A 647 9.93 -24.47 52.44
N TYR A 648 11.01 -23.95 51.84
CA TYR A 648 11.57 -24.35 50.54
C TYR A 648 11.76 -25.87 50.35
N THR A 649 11.78 -26.32 49.09
CA THR A 649 12.11 -27.71 48.71
C THR A 649 13.36 -27.78 47.84
N ALA A 650 14.12 -28.88 47.99
CA ALA A 650 15.15 -29.30 47.04
C ALA A 650 14.63 -30.31 45.99
N GLY A 651 13.32 -30.58 46.01
CA GLY A 651 12.65 -31.45 45.04
C GLY A 651 12.39 -30.78 43.69
N GLN A 652 11.89 -31.57 42.75
CA GLN A 652 11.60 -31.17 41.37
C GLN A 652 10.10 -31.33 41.07
N ILE A 653 9.50 -30.32 40.43
CA ILE A 653 8.08 -30.30 40.06
C ILE A 653 7.91 -30.11 38.54
N SER A 654 6.93 -30.80 37.97
CA SER A 654 6.68 -30.83 36.52
C SER A 654 5.39 -30.15 36.07
N ILE A 655 4.36 -30.15 36.92
CA ILE A 655 3.03 -29.56 36.64
C ILE A 655 2.48 -29.02 37.97
N ALA A 656 1.75 -27.90 37.95
CA ALA A 656 0.94 -27.44 39.07
C ALA A 656 -0.40 -26.87 38.57
N PHE A 657 -1.46 -26.95 39.38
CA PHE A 657 -2.78 -26.40 39.04
C PHE A 657 -3.53 -25.93 40.29
N ILE A 658 -4.51 -25.04 40.08
CA ILE A 658 -5.52 -24.67 41.09
C ILE A 658 -6.85 -24.29 40.41
N GLY A 659 -7.96 -24.59 41.08
CA GLY A 659 -9.31 -24.35 40.60
C GLY A 659 -10.37 -24.75 41.62
N GLY A 660 -11.61 -24.96 41.15
CA GLY A 660 -12.73 -25.44 41.95
C GLY A 660 -12.69 -26.94 42.24
N SER A 661 -13.56 -27.43 43.14
CA SER A 661 -13.57 -28.83 43.55
C SER A 661 -13.79 -29.79 42.39
N LEU A 662 -12.97 -30.84 42.34
CA LEU A 662 -13.10 -31.98 41.44
C LEU A 662 -13.70 -33.17 42.19
N THR A 663 -14.55 -33.94 41.51
CA THR A 663 -15.04 -35.24 41.97
C THR A 663 -13.96 -36.30 41.83
N SER A 664 -14.09 -37.45 42.51
CA SER A 664 -13.09 -38.53 42.42
C SER A 664 -12.90 -39.06 41.00
N THR A 665 -13.93 -39.01 40.14
CA THR A 665 -13.83 -39.33 38.71
C THR A 665 -13.02 -38.28 37.95
N GLU A 666 -13.24 -37.00 38.25
CA GLU A 666 -12.47 -35.90 37.63
C GLU A 666 -11.00 -35.90 38.09
N HIS A 667 -10.69 -36.30 39.33
CA HIS A 667 -9.31 -36.54 39.80
C HIS A 667 -8.63 -37.67 39.02
N ALA A 668 -9.32 -38.80 38.82
CA ALA A 668 -8.81 -39.92 38.03
C ALA A 668 -8.58 -39.53 36.56
N ASN A 669 -9.52 -38.80 35.96
CA ASN A 669 -9.41 -38.27 34.61
C ASN A 669 -8.26 -37.26 34.48
N LEU A 670 -8.16 -36.27 35.38
CA LEU A 670 -7.08 -35.29 35.42
C LEU A 670 -5.71 -35.98 35.45
N TYR A 671 -5.52 -36.93 36.37
CA TYR A 671 -4.29 -37.71 36.42
C TYR A 671 -4.04 -38.47 35.11
N SER A 672 -5.06 -39.11 34.52
CA SER A 672 -4.93 -39.84 33.25
C SER A 672 -4.47 -38.94 32.10
N ARG A 673 -5.07 -37.75 31.94
CA ARG A 673 -4.67 -36.77 30.91
C ARG A 673 -3.25 -36.24 31.14
N LEU A 674 -2.93 -35.82 32.37
CA LEU A 674 -1.60 -35.30 32.72
C LEU A 674 -0.52 -36.38 32.61
N ASN A 675 -0.79 -37.62 33.02
CA ASN A 675 0.13 -38.74 32.87
C ASN A 675 0.38 -39.04 31.38
N THR A 676 -0.67 -39.04 30.55
CA THR A 676 -0.54 -39.22 29.09
C THR A 676 0.41 -38.19 28.49
N TYR A 677 0.24 -36.91 28.84
CA TYR A 677 1.19 -35.84 28.46
C TYR A 677 2.61 -36.13 28.95
N MET A 678 2.79 -36.38 30.25
CA MET A 678 4.08 -36.62 30.89
C MET A 678 4.83 -37.87 30.38
N THR A 679 4.12 -38.86 29.83
CA THR A 679 4.71 -40.06 29.20
C THR A 679 4.97 -39.91 27.70
N GLY A 680 4.51 -38.82 27.08
CA GLY A 680 4.73 -38.51 25.66
C GLY A 680 5.92 -37.58 25.39
N LEU A 681 6.53 -37.02 26.43
CA LEU A 681 7.71 -36.14 26.38
C LEU A 681 9.01 -36.95 26.17
#